data_AF-W5T1Q5-F1
#
_entry.id   AF-W5T1Q5-F1
#
_cell.length_a   1.000
_cell.length_b   1.000
_cell.length_c   1.000
_cell.angle_alpha   90.00
_cell.angle_beta   90.00
_cell.angle_gamma   90.00
#
_symmetry.space_group_name_H-M   'P 1'
#
loop_
_entity.id
_entity.type
_entity.pdbx_description
1 polymer ?
#
loop_
_entity_poly.entity_id
_entity_poly.type
_entity_poly.pdbx_seq_one_letter_code
_entity_poly.pdbx_strand_id
1 'polypeptide(L)'
;MKKGIFNMIRIKQYGLFIVIILSIALLLVISCNQGRSAKSSDTDVGKGVGVKQDPTKGDDNEDLKVKIDERLLKFRLSDKEVQIIRKIQEIVTNPDIGKAEGYSTYNDLKFYTFLGSLDDFKIREIIRDYLKVYEHYEDGKKVFSQFMNDSALDGPLKKRLQSELDAYNYNYLFRLKQFFGHVNPSAVYGVVTKGYIKEAISKIDEHLSKVRRMVAEGSGGTKGAGGSAGAEVPANSEVIKEPTVPASSQATRVDENAPVTEPAEGTLGAGGSAGAEVPANSEVIKEPTVPASSQATRVDENAPVTEPAEGTLGTDGSAGAEVPANSEVIKEPAIPASSQVTRVDRDAPVTEPAEGTLGTDGSAGGVEEVNVSLAGTVGVDDARDPAGPKYIGDSTDVVVTEYIGGPAGFGSIHLKLEAEEIEGIGELRKLVTSPSQDYKTYNDSEFDGLISDLGVLKAKKIAIAYNAYAAERKRLQEELDAKINDVEISPKLQAELDDAKKRAEFAIRSAFTKFNGDGTALDVIPDPNRVYASMLYLNSEYFFARFKEYLANSVKYKEMEGELTESQKGTFRYINDKMTDPKFCIYFLLGILNVTQLKEIANLHSRIIEAQDAASKALAEALDVKGKKDCETRFSLELLDYHNYLNASKYKRANPKQFYDHMVKGEHVNSFIDSFRGIEYQASNLPRKRKYVITQVLP
;
A
#
# COMPACT_ATOMS: atom_id res chain seq x y z
N MET A 1 -26.91 -19.84 -44.81
CA MET A 1 -25.49 -19.75 -45.23
C MET A 1 -24.46 -19.40 -44.13
N LYS A 2 -24.79 -18.91 -42.92
CA LYS A 2 -23.76 -18.40 -41.97
C LYS A 2 -22.94 -19.44 -41.17
N LYS A 3 -23.31 -20.74 -41.14
CA LYS A 3 -22.66 -21.74 -40.26
C LYS A 3 -21.30 -22.28 -40.77
N GLY A 4 -20.99 -22.13 -42.07
CA GLY A 4 -19.72 -22.64 -42.65
C GLY A 4 -18.49 -21.79 -42.37
N ILE A 5 -18.66 -20.47 -42.23
CA ILE A 5 -17.54 -19.51 -42.10
C ILE A 5 -16.77 -19.72 -40.78
N PHE A 6 -17.46 -20.05 -39.69
CA PHE A 6 -16.85 -20.21 -38.36
C PHE A 6 -15.86 -21.39 -38.27
N ASN A 7 -16.14 -22.52 -38.95
CA ASN A 7 -15.23 -23.67 -38.95
C ASN A 7 -13.97 -23.39 -39.79
N MET A 8 -14.07 -22.63 -40.88
CA MET A 8 -12.93 -22.35 -41.76
C MET A 8 -11.89 -21.41 -41.14
N ILE A 9 -12.27 -20.63 -40.12
CA ILE A 9 -11.35 -19.77 -39.35
C ILE A 9 -10.52 -20.60 -38.36
N ARG A 10 -11.14 -21.52 -37.61
CA ARG A 10 -10.43 -22.36 -36.62
C ARG A 10 -9.33 -23.22 -37.25
N ILE A 11 -9.59 -23.83 -38.41
CA ILE A 11 -8.62 -24.70 -39.10
C ILE A 11 -7.32 -23.95 -39.44
N LYS A 12 -7.39 -22.66 -39.79
CA LYS A 12 -6.21 -21.84 -40.10
C LYS A 12 -5.38 -21.48 -38.87
N GLN A 13 -5.98 -21.40 -37.67
CA GLN A 13 -5.24 -21.11 -36.44
C GLN A 13 -4.38 -22.31 -35.99
N TYR A 14 -4.90 -23.53 -36.04
CA TYR A 14 -4.13 -24.74 -35.66
C TYR A 14 -2.89 -24.95 -36.52
N GLY A 15 -2.96 -24.66 -37.83
CA GLY A 15 -1.79 -24.72 -38.72
C GLY A 15 -0.66 -23.79 -38.28
N LEU A 16 -0.97 -22.57 -37.85
CA LEU A 16 0.02 -21.61 -37.35
C LEU A 16 0.69 -22.09 -36.05
N PHE A 17 -0.10 -22.61 -35.10
CA PHE A 17 0.44 -23.14 -33.84
C PHE A 17 1.37 -24.35 -34.06
N ILE A 18 1.06 -25.25 -34.98
CA ILE A 18 1.93 -26.39 -35.30
C ILE A 18 3.26 -25.92 -35.91
N VAL A 19 3.25 -24.92 -36.79
CA VAL A 19 4.49 -24.33 -37.34
C VAL A 19 5.34 -23.67 -36.24
N ILE A 20 4.70 -22.92 -35.32
CA ILE A 20 5.40 -22.31 -34.18
C ILE A 20 6.06 -23.39 -33.30
N ILE A 21 5.32 -24.43 -32.91
CA ILE A 21 5.84 -25.53 -32.07
C ILE A 21 7.00 -26.26 -32.77
N LEU A 22 6.88 -26.55 -34.07
CA LEU A 22 7.97 -27.15 -34.85
C LEU A 22 9.21 -26.25 -34.92
N SER A 23 9.04 -24.93 -35.07
CA SER A 23 10.18 -23.99 -35.08
C SER A 23 10.90 -23.89 -33.73
N ILE A 24 10.16 -23.96 -32.62
CA ILE A 24 10.73 -24.01 -31.26
C ILE A 24 11.50 -25.32 -31.06
N ALA A 25 10.95 -26.46 -31.47
CA ALA A 25 11.64 -27.75 -31.41
C ALA A 25 12.94 -27.76 -32.23
N LEU A 26 12.95 -27.13 -33.41
CA LEU A 26 14.13 -26.99 -34.27
C LEU A 26 15.23 -26.14 -33.61
N LEU A 27 14.87 -25.04 -32.95
CA LEU A 27 15.80 -24.20 -32.19
C LEU A 27 16.41 -24.95 -30.99
N LEU A 28 15.60 -25.74 -30.27
CA LEU A 28 16.08 -26.58 -29.16
C LEU A 28 17.08 -27.65 -29.63
N VAL A 29 16.82 -28.31 -30.76
CA VAL A 29 17.76 -29.30 -31.34
C VAL A 29 19.09 -28.66 -31.74
N ILE A 30 19.08 -27.43 -32.29
CA ILE A 30 20.30 -26.70 -32.64
C ILE A 30 21.09 -26.30 -31.37
N SER A 31 20.39 -25.90 -30.29
CA SER A 31 21.03 -25.49 -29.03
C SER A 31 21.77 -26.61 -28.29
N CYS A 32 21.48 -27.88 -28.58
CA CYS A 32 22.05 -29.03 -27.87
C CYS A 32 23.42 -29.52 -28.39
N ASN A 33 24.01 -28.91 -29.42
CA ASN A 33 25.19 -29.46 -30.11
C ASN A 33 26.47 -28.60 -30.07
N GLN A 34 26.59 -27.67 -29.11
CA GLN A 34 27.84 -26.90 -28.88
C GLN A 34 28.44 -27.23 -27.51
N GLY A 35 29.08 -28.40 -27.42
CA GLY A 35 29.60 -28.97 -26.16
C GLY A 35 30.80 -29.90 -26.31
N ARG A 36 31.70 -29.64 -27.28
CA ARG A 36 32.98 -30.38 -27.42
C ARG A 36 34.18 -29.44 -27.49
N SER A 37 34.86 -29.28 -26.35
CA SER A 37 36.23 -28.79 -26.22
C SER A 37 36.94 -29.74 -25.25
N ALA A 38 37.74 -30.67 -25.76
CA ALA A 38 39.19 -30.53 -25.97
C ALA A 38 39.98 -30.80 -24.67
N LYS A 39 40.81 -31.86 -24.70
CA LYS A 39 41.66 -32.27 -23.56
C LYS A 39 42.90 -31.39 -23.49
N SER A 40 43.29 -30.98 -22.28
CA SER A 40 44.68 -30.70 -21.90
C SER A 40 45.14 -31.76 -20.89
N SER A 41 46.43 -32.06 -20.84
CA SER A 41 46.98 -33.22 -20.13
C SER A 41 47.85 -32.87 -18.91
N ASP A 42 48.12 -33.93 -18.13
CA ASP A 42 49.32 -34.21 -17.33
C ASP A 42 49.40 -33.90 -15.81
N THR A 43 49.86 -34.97 -15.13
CA THR A 43 50.57 -35.07 -13.84
C THR A 43 49.95 -34.50 -12.56
N ASP A 44 49.12 -35.33 -11.93
CA ASP A 44 49.47 -36.10 -10.72
C ASP A 44 50.57 -35.58 -9.78
N VAL A 45 50.22 -35.38 -8.49
CA VAL A 45 50.78 -36.05 -7.29
C VAL A 45 50.16 -35.40 -6.04
N GLY A 46 49.51 -36.19 -5.17
CA GLY A 46 48.93 -35.63 -3.92
C GLY A 46 47.96 -36.54 -3.16
N LYS A 47 48.47 -37.62 -2.56
CA LYS A 47 47.64 -38.63 -1.87
C LYS A 47 47.16 -38.14 -0.49
N GLY A 48 45.88 -37.79 -0.34
CA GLY A 48 45.28 -37.40 0.95
C GLY A 48 43.81 -37.80 1.05
N VAL A 49 43.50 -38.79 1.88
CA VAL A 49 42.11 -39.29 2.03
C VAL A 49 41.34 -38.40 2.99
N GLY A 50 40.51 -37.53 2.43
CA GLY A 50 39.44 -36.82 3.13
C GLY A 50 38.19 -36.80 2.25
N VAL A 51 37.06 -37.30 2.77
CA VAL A 51 35.80 -37.34 2.03
C VAL A 51 35.21 -35.93 1.95
N LYS A 52 35.64 -35.16 0.95
CA LYS A 52 34.90 -33.99 0.48
C LYS A 52 33.81 -34.49 -0.46
N GLN A 53 32.56 -34.12 -0.22
CA GLN A 53 31.53 -34.18 -1.24
C GLN A 53 31.91 -33.19 -2.36
N ASP A 54 31.94 -33.68 -3.59
CA ASP A 54 32.12 -32.88 -4.80
C ASP A 54 30.78 -32.17 -5.13
N PRO A 55 30.68 -30.84 -5.02
CA PRO A 55 29.42 -30.12 -5.25
C PRO A 55 29.04 -30.00 -6.74
N THR A 56 29.78 -30.65 -7.65
CA THR A 56 29.76 -30.37 -9.09
C THR A 56 29.15 -31.49 -9.94
N LYS A 57 28.60 -32.54 -9.32
CA LYS A 57 27.76 -33.54 -10.02
C LYS A 57 26.29 -33.15 -9.97
N GLY A 58 25.79 -32.59 -11.07
CA GLY A 58 24.41 -32.10 -11.16
C GLY A 58 23.39 -33.18 -11.50
N ASP A 59 22.94 -33.93 -10.49
CA ASP A 59 21.61 -34.61 -10.52
C ASP A 59 20.52 -33.69 -9.90
N ASP A 60 20.91 -32.71 -9.08
CA ASP A 60 20.07 -31.85 -8.24
C ASP A 60 19.06 -30.95 -8.98
N ASN A 61 19.36 -30.55 -10.23
CA ASN A 61 18.62 -29.47 -10.88
C ASN A 61 17.27 -29.91 -11.50
N GLU A 62 17.11 -31.20 -11.76
CA GLU A 62 15.82 -31.76 -12.22
C GLU A 62 14.85 -31.91 -11.03
N ASP A 63 15.37 -32.43 -9.90
CA ASP A 63 14.71 -32.46 -8.59
C ASP A 63 14.28 -31.06 -8.10
N LEU A 64 15.13 -30.03 -8.26
CA LEU A 64 14.76 -28.63 -7.96
C LEU A 64 13.60 -28.10 -8.81
N LYS A 65 13.49 -28.49 -10.08
CA LYS A 65 12.37 -28.08 -10.94
C LYS A 65 11.05 -28.71 -10.48
N VAL A 66 11.07 -30.00 -10.16
CA VAL A 66 9.91 -30.73 -9.60
C VAL A 66 9.45 -30.07 -8.29
N LYS A 67 10.39 -29.78 -7.37
CA LYS A 67 10.10 -29.10 -6.10
C LYS A 67 9.52 -27.69 -6.27
N ILE A 68 9.88 -26.98 -7.34
CA ILE A 68 9.20 -25.72 -7.69
C ILE A 68 7.77 -26.00 -8.14
N ASP A 69 7.51 -26.93 -9.06
CA ASP A 69 6.13 -27.25 -9.50
C ASP A 69 5.23 -27.73 -8.35
N GLU A 70 5.72 -28.62 -7.48
CA GLU A 70 5.00 -29.06 -6.28
C GLU A 70 4.61 -27.87 -5.37
N ARG A 71 5.51 -26.90 -5.21
CA ARG A 71 5.26 -25.68 -4.42
C ARG A 71 4.25 -24.76 -5.10
N LEU A 72 4.27 -24.62 -6.42
CA LEU A 72 3.25 -23.85 -7.16
C LEU A 72 1.86 -24.51 -7.12
N LEU A 73 1.82 -25.85 -7.18
CA LEU A 73 0.60 -26.63 -6.98
C LEU A 73 0.04 -26.43 -5.56
N LYS A 74 0.91 -26.44 -4.53
CA LYS A 74 0.52 -26.19 -3.13
C LYS A 74 -0.11 -24.81 -2.92
N PHE A 75 0.33 -23.79 -3.65
CA PHE A 75 -0.29 -22.46 -3.63
C PHE A 75 -1.66 -22.40 -4.33
N ARG A 76 -2.11 -23.47 -5.01
CA ARG A 76 -3.38 -23.57 -5.76
C ARG A 76 -3.51 -22.51 -6.86
N LEU A 77 -2.40 -22.17 -7.51
CA LEU A 77 -2.36 -21.19 -8.61
C LEU A 77 -3.06 -21.75 -9.86
N SER A 78 -3.72 -20.88 -10.62
CA SER A 78 -4.21 -21.20 -11.97
C SER A 78 -3.07 -21.25 -12.99
N ASP A 79 -3.27 -21.92 -14.13
CA ASP A 79 -2.27 -22.06 -15.20
C ASP A 79 -1.67 -20.72 -15.64
N LYS A 80 -2.48 -19.64 -15.64
CA LYS A 80 -2.04 -18.28 -15.97
C LYS A 80 -1.11 -17.72 -14.87
N GLU A 81 -1.45 -17.91 -13.61
CA GLU A 81 -0.61 -17.52 -12.46
C GLU A 81 0.71 -18.32 -12.42
N VAL A 82 0.68 -19.62 -12.76
CA VAL A 82 1.87 -20.48 -12.89
C VAL A 82 2.78 -20.00 -14.03
N GLN A 83 2.22 -19.74 -15.22
CA GLN A 83 2.99 -19.17 -16.35
C GLN A 83 3.62 -17.81 -16.01
N ILE A 84 2.93 -16.99 -15.20
CA ILE A 84 3.47 -15.73 -14.70
C ILE A 84 4.66 -15.96 -13.77
N ILE A 85 4.58 -16.89 -12.81
CA ILE A 85 5.73 -17.25 -11.96
C ILE A 85 6.90 -17.75 -12.80
N ARG A 86 6.67 -18.58 -13.82
CA ARG A 86 7.75 -19.07 -14.69
C ARG A 86 8.43 -17.96 -15.49
N LYS A 87 7.68 -16.93 -15.95
CA LYS A 87 8.27 -15.73 -16.58
C LYS A 87 9.07 -14.88 -15.58
N ILE A 88 8.59 -14.74 -14.34
CA ILE A 88 9.36 -14.07 -13.29
C ILE A 88 10.66 -14.83 -13.04
N GLN A 89 10.60 -16.16 -12.88
CA GLN A 89 11.77 -17.03 -12.70
C GLN A 89 12.80 -16.83 -13.82
N GLU A 90 12.40 -16.97 -15.08
CA GLU A 90 13.23 -16.80 -16.27
C GLU A 90 13.99 -15.46 -16.26
N ILE A 91 13.33 -14.37 -15.88
CA ILE A 91 13.91 -13.02 -15.86
C ILE A 91 14.89 -12.84 -14.70
N VAL A 92 14.62 -13.41 -13.52
CA VAL A 92 15.50 -13.23 -12.34
C VAL A 92 16.68 -14.20 -12.32
N THR A 93 16.59 -15.35 -13.01
CA THR A 93 17.69 -16.32 -13.16
C THR A 93 18.56 -16.08 -14.40
N ASN A 94 18.09 -15.33 -15.41
CA ASN A 94 18.93 -14.94 -16.55
C ASN A 94 20.08 -14.01 -16.11
N PRO A 95 21.36 -14.36 -16.33
CA PRO A 95 22.51 -13.63 -15.81
C PRO A 95 22.88 -12.36 -16.57
N ASP A 96 22.37 -12.15 -17.80
CA ASP A 96 22.79 -11.03 -18.65
C ASP A 96 21.90 -9.79 -18.48
N ILE A 97 20.71 -9.96 -17.91
CA ILE A 97 19.84 -8.84 -17.46
C ILE A 97 20.47 -8.20 -16.21
N GLY A 98 20.61 -6.87 -16.18
CA GLY A 98 21.06 -6.11 -14.99
C GLY A 98 22.51 -6.36 -14.52
N LYS A 99 23.34 -6.93 -15.40
CA LYS A 99 24.69 -7.41 -15.09
C LYS A 99 25.70 -6.28 -14.87
N ALA A 100 25.60 -5.18 -15.63
CA ALA A 100 26.49 -4.03 -15.51
C ALA A 100 26.20 -3.22 -14.23
N GLU A 101 24.97 -3.33 -13.73
CA GLU A 101 24.43 -2.65 -12.57
C GLU A 101 24.58 -3.48 -11.27
N GLY A 102 25.20 -4.67 -11.37
CA GLY A 102 25.53 -5.53 -10.23
C GLY A 102 24.33 -6.27 -9.62
N TYR A 103 23.22 -6.42 -10.35
CA TYR A 103 22.01 -7.04 -9.79
C TYR A 103 22.20 -8.53 -9.52
N SER A 104 21.76 -8.96 -8.33
CA SER A 104 21.72 -10.36 -7.92
C SER A 104 21.01 -11.21 -9.00
N THR A 105 21.69 -12.25 -9.46
CA THR A 105 21.08 -13.28 -10.30
C THR A 105 20.69 -14.45 -9.43
N TYR A 106 19.46 -14.92 -9.58
CA TYR A 106 18.94 -16.07 -8.87
C TYR A 106 19.45 -17.35 -9.54
N ASN A 107 19.65 -18.40 -8.75
CA ASN A 107 19.60 -19.77 -9.25
C ASN A 107 18.28 -20.40 -8.79
N ASP A 108 17.93 -21.57 -9.34
CA ASP A 108 16.63 -22.19 -9.04
C ASP A 108 16.47 -22.53 -7.54
N LEU A 109 17.56 -22.81 -6.82
CA LEU A 109 17.55 -22.96 -5.37
C LEU A 109 17.20 -21.65 -4.63
N LYS A 110 17.80 -20.50 -4.99
CA LYS A 110 17.43 -19.19 -4.44
C LYS A 110 15.97 -18.84 -4.74
N PHE A 111 15.49 -19.17 -5.95
CA PHE A 111 14.09 -18.91 -6.34
C PHE A 111 13.10 -19.80 -5.59
N TYR A 112 13.38 -21.11 -5.48
CA TYR A 112 12.60 -22.04 -4.65
C TYR A 112 12.57 -21.62 -3.17
N THR A 113 13.70 -21.12 -2.64
CA THR A 113 13.81 -20.61 -1.27
C THR A 113 13.01 -19.32 -1.08
N PHE A 114 13.09 -18.38 -2.04
CA PHE A 114 12.25 -17.18 -2.06
C PHE A 114 10.77 -17.53 -2.05
N LEU A 115 10.31 -18.44 -2.92
CA LEU A 115 8.93 -18.93 -2.92
C LEU A 115 8.54 -19.55 -1.57
N GLY A 116 9.46 -20.27 -0.91
CA GLY A 116 9.20 -20.91 0.38
C GLY A 116 9.19 -19.98 1.60
N SER A 117 9.75 -18.78 1.47
CA SER A 117 9.85 -17.77 2.53
C SER A 117 8.62 -16.85 2.62
N LEU A 118 7.73 -16.94 1.63
CA LEU A 118 6.49 -16.18 1.53
C LEU A 118 5.29 -17.11 1.71
N ASP A 119 4.25 -16.59 2.35
CA ASP A 119 2.94 -17.26 2.37
C ASP A 119 2.24 -17.17 1.00
N ASP A 120 1.22 -18.02 0.83
CA ASP A 120 0.46 -18.14 -0.41
C ASP A 120 -0.26 -16.83 -0.78
N PHE A 121 -0.72 -16.08 0.21
CA PHE A 121 -1.31 -14.75 0.03
C PHE A 121 -0.31 -13.77 -0.61
N LYS A 122 0.90 -13.62 -0.05
CA LYS A 122 1.94 -12.74 -0.61
C LYS A 122 2.37 -13.15 -2.01
N ILE A 123 2.49 -14.46 -2.29
CA ILE A 123 2.80 -14.98 -3.62
C ILE A 123 1.69 -14.61 -4.63
N ARG A 124 0.42 -14.83 -4.28
CA ARG A 124 -0.72 -14.44 -5.13
C ARG A 124 -0.79 -12.93 -5.38
N GLU A 125 -0.43 -12.12 -4.39
CA GLU A 125 -0.42 -10.67 -4.54
C GLU A 125 0.70 -10.18 -5.48
N ILE A 126 1.92 -10.72 -5.33
CA ILE A 126 3.05 -10.51 -6.28
C ILE A 126 2.62 -10.88 -7.71
N ILE A 127 1.99 -12.04 -7.90
CA ILE A 127 1.51 -12.50 -9.21
C ILE A 127 0.46 -11.55 -9.77
N ARG A 128 -0.54 -11.15 -8.97
CA ARG A 128 -1.63 -10.25 -9.36
C ARG A 128 -1.12 -8.87 -9.78
N ASP A 129 -0.13 -8.35 -9.07
CA ASP A 129 0.41 -7.02 -9.29
C ASP A 129 1.40 -6.99 -10.46
N TYR A 130 2.25 -8.00 -10.60
CA TYR A 130 3.06 -8.22 -11.80
C TYR A 130 2.20 -8.43 -13.05
N LEU A 131 1.10 -9.18 -12.96
CA LEU A 131 0.23 -9.46 -14.10
C LEU A 131 -0.31 -8.17 -14.75
N LYS A 132 -0.69 -7.16 -13.95
CA LYS A 132 -1.10 -5.84 -14.46
C LYS A 132 -0.02 -5.20 -15.33
N VAL A 133 1.23 -5.22 -14.85
CA VAL A 133 2.38 -4.65 -15.57
C VAL A 133 2.71 -5.47 -16.82
N TYR A 134 2.62 -6.80 -16.74
CA TYR A 134 2.86 -7.70 -17.88
C TYR A 134 1.80 -7.55 -18.99
N GLU A 135 0.52 -7.38 -18.62
CA GLU A 135 -0.57 -7.14 -19.58
C GLU A 135 -0.38 -5.79 -20.28
N HIS A 136 -0.08 -4.73 -19.52
CA HIS A 136 0.25 -3.40 -20.08
C HIS A 136 1.50 -3.42 -20.97
N TYR A 137 2.50 -4.23 -20.61
CA TYR A 137 3.71 -4.43 -21.39
C TYR A 137 3.43 -5.12 -22.74
N GLU A 138 2.63 -6.18 -22.75
CA GLU A 138 2.22 -6.88 -23.98
C GLU A 138 1.30 -6.03 -24.86
N ASP A 139 0.42 -5.20 -24.28
CA ASP A 139 -0.36 -4.22 -25.06
C ASP A 139 0.54 -3.14 -25.68
N GLY A 140 1.57 -2.68 -24.97
CA GLY A 140 2.59 -1.81 -25.55
C GLY A 140 3.34 -2.48 -26.71
N LYS A 141 3.77 -3.75 -26.56
CA LYS A 141 4.39 -4.53 -27.65
C LYS A 141 3.49 -4.67 -28.87
N LYS A 142 2.16 -4.82 -28.70
CA LYS A 142 1.20 -4.83 -29.82
C LYS A 142 1.21 -3.49 -30.57
N VAL A 143 1.25 -2.36 -29.87
CA VAL A 143 1.32 -1.02 -30.49
C VAL A 143 2.63 -0.84 -31.29
N PHE A 144 3.79 -1.19 -30.71
CA PHE A 144 5.05 -1.23 -31.46
C PHE A 144 4.97 -2.13 -32.70
N SER A 145 4.37 -3.31 -32.56
CA SER A 145 4.23 -4.28 -33.65
C SER A 145 3.29 -3.79 -34.76
N GLN A 146 2.22 -3.06 -34.42
CA GLN A 146 1.34 -2.43 -35.40
C GLN A 146 2.11 -1.41 -36.25
N PHE A 147 2.89 -0.51 -35.62
CA PHE A 147 3.72 0.44 -36.35
C PHE A 147 4.81 -0.24 -37.19
N MET A 148 5.55 -1.23 -36.66
CA MET A 148 6.59 -1.92 -37.43
C MET A 148 6.05 -2.61 -38.71
N ASN A 149 4.79 -3.06 -38.68
CA ASN A 149 4.11 -3.68 -39.83
C ASN A 149 3.45 -2.68 -40.80
N ASP A 150 3.32 -1.39 -40.46
CA ASP A 150 2.75 -0.37 -41.35
C ASP A 150 3.65 -0.17 -42.59
N SER A 151 3.09 -0.32 -43.79
CA SER A 151 3.82 -0.16 -45.05
C SER A 151 4.14 1.29 -45.41
N ALA A 152 3.51 2.28 -44.75
CA ALA A 152 3.77 3.70 -44.98
C ALA A 152 5.03 4.22 -44.26
N LEU A 153 5.55 3.50 -43.26
CA LEU A 153 6.75 3.90 -42.51
C LEU A 153 8.04 3.52 -43.27
N ASP A 154 8.96 4.47 -43.37
CA ASP A 154 10.21 4.30 -44.11
C ASP A 154 11.25 3.42 -43.38
N GLY A 155 12.30 3.00 -44.11
CA GLY A 155 13.36 2.15 -43.59
C GLY A 155 14.11 2.74 -42.37
N PRO A 156 14.56 4.01 -42.41
CA PRO A 156 15.18 4.69 -41.28
C PRO A 156 14.29 4.72 -40.01
N LEU A 157 13.01 5.08 -40.15
CA LEU A 157 12.09 5.19 -39.02
C LEU A 157 11.74 3.82 -38.45
N LYS A 158 11.59 2.77 -39.29
CA LYS A 158 11.46 1.39 -38.81
C LYS A 158 12.69 0.91 -38.04
N LYS A 159 13.91 1.26 -38.46
CA LYS A 159 15.12 0.96 -37.66
C LYS A 159 15.08 1.67 -36.29
N ARG A 160 14.68 2.94 -36.25
CA ARG A 160 14.55 3.72 -35.00
C ARG A 160 13.48 3.10 -34.08
N LEU A 161 12.32 2.72 -34.62
CA LEU A 161 11.24 2.06 -33.89
C LEU A 161 11.66 0.69 -33.34
N GLN A 162 12.45 -0.09 -34.09
CA GLN A 162 13.02 -1.33 -33.59
C GLN A 162 13.96 -1.08 -32.39
N SER A 163 14.88 -0.11 -32.48
CA SER A 163 15.77 0.22 -31.35
C SER A 163 15.01 0.73 -30.12
N GLU A 164 13.89 1.43 -30.28
CA GLU A 164 13.01 1.83 -29.18
C GLU A 164 12.24 0.62 -28.60
N LEU A 165 11.84 -0.36 -29.43
CA LEU A 165 11.24 -1.62 -28.98
C LEU A 165 12.25 -2.48 -28.21
N ASP A 166 13.48 -2.57 -28.68
CA ASP A 166 14.57 -3.31 -28.02
C ASP A 166 14.88 -2.66 -26.66
N ALA A 167 14.98 -1.32 -26.61
CA ALA A 167 15.15 -0.57 -25.36
C ALA A 167 13.96 -0.70 -24.40
N TYR A 168 12.73 -0.76 -24.92
CA TYR A 168 11.50 -0.97 -24.16
C TYR A 168 11.45 -2.37 -23.54
N ASN A 169 11.73 -3.40 -24.34
CA ASN A 169 11.83 -4.79 -23.90
C ASN A 169 12.93 -4.93 -22.83
N TYR A 170 14.12 -4.36 -23.08
CA TYR A 170 15.21 -4.38 -22.11
C TYR A 170 14.83 -3.68 -20.79
N ASN A 171 14.24 -2.48 -20.85
CA ASN A 171 13.81 -1.77 -19.64
C ASN A 171 12.79 -2.56 -18.82
N TYR A 172 11.81 -3.20 -19.46
CA TYR A 172 10.83 -4.04 -18.74
C TYR A 172 11.53 -5.17 -17.96
N LEU A 173 12.39 -5.94 -18.65
CA LEU A 173 13.11 -7.08 -18.08
C LEU A 173 14.08 -6.64 -16.97
N PHE A 174 14.84 -5.57 -17.23
CA PHE A 174 15.78 -4.93 -16.30
C PHE A 174 15.09 -4.45 -15.02
N ARG A 175 13.94 -3.77 -15.14
CA ARG A 175 13.19 -3.27 -13.99
C ARG A 175 12.62 -4.41 -13.15
N LEU A 176 12.06 -5.45 -13.75
CA LEU A 176 11.62 -6.61 -12.97
C LEU A 176 12.78 -7.20 -12.15
N LYS A 177 13.95 -7.42 -12.78
CA LYS A 177 15.11 -7.95 -12.07
C LYS A 177 15.64 -6.99 -11.00
N GLN A 178 15.54 -5.67 -11.18
CA GLN A 178 15.86 -4.68 -10.15
C GLN A 178 15.05 -4.94 -8.86
N PHE A 179 13.72 -5.13 -8.97
CA PHE A 179 12.85 -5.31 -7.80
C PHE A 179 13.04 -6.67 -7.10
N PHE A 180 13.50 -7.69 -7.83
CA PHE A 180 13.94 -8.96 -7.26
C PHE A 180 15.42 -8.96 -6.82
N GLY A 181 16.17 -7.87 -7.05
CA GLY A 181 17.57 -7.74 -6.61
C GLY A 181 17.76 -7.69 -5.09
N HIS A 182 16.69 -7.50 -4.31
CA HIS A 182 16.74 -7.46 -2.85
C HIS A 182 16.90 -8.86 -2.24
N VAL A 183 17.93 -9.04 -1.40
CA VAL A 183 18.23 -10.30 -0.70
C VAL A 183 17.08 -10.77 0.22
N ASN A 184 16.26 -9.84 0.73
CA ASN A 184 15.14 -10.15 1.63
C ASN A 184 13.81 -10.31 0.85
N PRO A 185 13.17 -11.49 0.87
CA PRO A 185 11.88 -11.74 0.19
C PRO A 185 10.74 -10.82 0.62
N SER A 186 10.72 -10.38 1.89
CA SER A 186 9.73 -9.41 2.38
C SER A 186 9.94 -8.00 1.82
N ALA A 187 11.19 -7.64 1.46
CA ALA A 187 11.48 -6.40 0.76
C ALA A 187 11.03 -6.46 -0.70
N VAL A 188 11.29 -7.57 -1.41
CA VAL A 188 10.76 -7.82 -2.77
C VAL A 188 9.23 -7.70 -2.79
N TYR A 189 8.55 -8.40 -1.88
CA TYR A 189 7.09 -8.29 -1.70
C TYR A 189 6.64 -6.82 -1.48
N GLY A 190 7.29 -6.11 -0.55
CA GLY A 190 6.95 -4.73 -0.24
C GLY A 190 7.15 -3.75 -1.41
N VAL A 191 8.16 -3.97 -2.24
CA VAL A 191 8.48 -3.12 -3.41
C VAL A 191 7.54 -3.41 -4.59
N VAL A 192 7.30 -4.69 -4.88
CA VAL A 192 6.40 -5.15 -5.95
C VAL A 192 4.95 -4.68 -5.70
N THR A 193 4.48 -4.72 -4.46
CA THR A 193 3.08 -4.38 -4.12
C THR A 193 2.83 -2.89 -3.91
N LYS A 194 3.83 -2.09 -3.48
CA LYS A 194 3.62 -0.68 -3.07
C LYS A 194 4.12 0.38 -4.05
N GLY A 195 5.04 0.06 -4.96
CA GLY A 195 5.65 1.04 -5.87
C GLY A 195 5.69 0.60 -7.33
N TYR A 196 6.12 -0.64 -7.58
CA TYR A 196 6.42 -1.17 -8.92
C TYR A 196 5.35 -0.87 -9.98
N ILE A 197 4.08 -1.18 -9.69
CA ILE A 197 2.99 -1.12 -10.68
C ILE A 197 2.88 0.27 -11.31
N LYS A 198 2.87 1.33 -10.49
CA LYS A 198 2.70 2.71 -10.95
C LYS A 198 3.94 3.20 -11.71
N GLU A 199 5.14 2.88 -11.23
CA GLU A 199 6.38 3.29 -11.90
C GLU A 199 6.54 2.60 -13.26
N ALA A 200 6.30 1.29 -13.33
CA ALA A 200 6.48 0.51 -14.54
C ALA A 200 5.44 0.84 -15.62
N ILE A 201 4.16 1.00 -15.24
CA ILE A 201 3.11 1.46 -16.16
C ILE A 201 3.45 2.87 -16.68
N SER A 202 3.84 3.80 -15.80
CA SER A 202 4.20 5.17 -16.23
C SER A 202 5.36 5.22 -17.22
N LYS A 203 6.36 4.35 -17.08
CA LYS A 203 7.50 4.26 -18.02
C LYS A 203 7.13 3.56 -19.33
N ILE A 204 6.23 2.58 -19.29
CA ILE A 204 5.64 2.00 -20.50
C ILE A 204 4.89 3.08 -21.28
N ASP A 205 4.05 3.89 -20.62
CA ASP A 205 3.28 4.97 -21.23
C ASP A 205 4.17 6.10 -21.79
N GLU A 206 5.29 6.41 -21.14
CA GLU A 206 6.31 7.34 -21.64
C GLU A 206 6.90 6.84 -22.97
N HIS A 207 7.36 5.59 -23.03
CA HIS A 207 7.88 4.98 -24.27
C HIS A 207 6.81 4.93 -25.37
N LEU A 208 5.57 4.55 -25.05
CA LEU A 208 4.48 4.52 -26.04
C LEU A 208 4.12 5.92 -26.56
N SER A 209 4.17 6.94 -25.71
CA SER A 209 3.96 8.33 -26.11
C SER A 209 5.10 8.85 -27.01
N LYS A 210 6.35 8.51 -26.66
CA LYS A 210 7.54 8.80 -27.47
C LYS A 210 7.45 8.15 -28.86
N VAL A 211 7.00 6.90 -28.95
CA VAL A 211 6.76 6.17 -30.21
C VAL A 211 5.67 6.81 -31.06
N ARG A 212 4.50 7.09 -30.47
CA ARG A 212 3.37 7.75 -31.16
C ARG A 212 3.81 9.08 -31.77
N ARG A 213 4.62 9.86 -31.05
CA ARG A 213 5.22 11.10 -31.55
C ARG A 213 6.15 10.86 -32.75
N MET A 214 7.08 9.89 -32.68
CA MET A 214 7.97 9.60 -33.82
C MET A 214 7.21 9.23 -35.10
N VAL A 215 6.11 8.48 -34.98
CA VAL A 215 5.26 8.10 -36.12
C VAL A 215 4.50 9.32 -36.66
N ALA A 216 3.97 10.18 -35.80
CA ALA A 216 3.30 11.42 -36.22
C ALA A 216 4.28 12.41 -36.91
N GLU A 217 5.48 12.59 -36.36
CA GLU A 217 6.54 13.42 -36.94
C GLU A 217 6.99 12.88 -38.31
N GLY A 218 7.22 11.57 -38.42
CA GLY A 218 7.59 10.93 -39.69
C GLY A 218 6.49 10.98 -40.76
N SER A 219 5.24 10.84 -40.35
CA SER A 219 4.08 10.88 -41.26
C SER A 219 3.75 12.30 -41.79
N GLY A 220 4.26 13.36 -41.17
CA GLY A 220 3.96 14.75 -41.57
C GLY A 220 4.71 15.21 -42.83
N GLY A 221 5.77 14.52 -43.24
CA GLY A 221 6.72 15.01 -44.24
C GLY A 221 6.45 14.58 -45.68
N THR A 222 5.41 15.12 -46.36
CA THR A 222 5.39 15.31 -47.85
C THR A 222 4.14 16.06 -48.39
N LYS A 223 3.91 17.32 -47.99
CA LYS A 223 3.06 18.24 -48.79
C LYS A 223 3.61 19.67 -48.86
N GLY A 224 4.16 20.02 -50.02
CA GLY A 224 4.13 21.40 -50.55
C GLY A 224 5.26 22.36 -50.17
N ALA A 225 6.45 22.19 -50.74
CA ALA A 225 7.48 23.25 -50.83
C ALA A 225 8.49 23.00 -51.97
N GLY A 226 8.03 22.91 -53.22
CA GLY A 226 8.91 22.93 -54.40
C GLY A 226 9.00 24.35 -54.97
N GLY A 227 10.17 25.01 -54.90
CA GLY A 227 10.23 26.46 -55.12
C GLY A 227 11.61 27.08 -55.35
N SER A 228 12.35 26.59 -56.36
CA SER A 228 13.58 27.19 -56.92
C SER A 228 14.84 27.25 -56.03
N ALA A 229 15.99 27.16 -56.70
CA ALA A 229 17.29 27.54 -56.13
C ALA A 229 17.56 29.03 -56.35
N GLY A 230 18.46 29.58 -55.53
CA GLY A 230 19.04 30.91 -55.66
C GLY A 230 20.16 31.04 -54.62
N ALA A 231 21.41 31.12 -55.08
CA ALA A 231 22.58 31.18 -54.20
C ALA A 231 23.19 32.58 -54.28
N GLU A 232 23.41 33.22 -53.13
CA GLU A 232 24.19 34.45 -53.06
C GLU A 232 24.89 34.59 -51.68
N VAL A 233 25.86 35.50 -51.62
CA VAL A 233 26.92 35.56 -50.59
C VAL A 233 26.61 36.68 -49.57
N PRO A 234 26.89 36.50 -48.26
CA PRO A 234 26.45 37.44 -47.23
C PRO A 234 27.24 38.78 -47.23
N ALA A 235 26.52 39.88 -46.95
CA ALA A 235 27.10 41.21 -46.74
C ALA A 235 26.40 41.99 -45.61
N ASN A 236 27.12 42.10 -44.50
CA ASN A 236 27.09 43.08 -43.40
C ASN A 236 26.07 44.26 -43.39
N SER A 237 25.33 44.33 -42.27
CA SER A 237 25.21 45.50 -41.36
C SER A 237 24.19 46.65 -41.59
N GLU A 238 23.93 47.31 -40.45
CA GLU A 238 23.43 48.69 -40.21
C GLU A 238 21.91 49.01 -40.06
N VAL A 239 21.57 49.36 -38.81
CA VAL A 239 20.87 50.59 -38.37
C VAL A 239 19.31 50.68 -38.43
N ILE A 240 18.72 50.47 -37.24
CA ILE A 240 17.73 51.32 -36.53
C ILE A 240 16.60 51.99 -37.34
N LYS A 241 15.35 51.61 -37.03
CA LYS A 241 14.28 52.57 -36.63
C LYS A 241 13.07 51.92 -35.94
N GLU A 242 12.78 52.42 -34.74
CA GLU A 242 11.46 52.40 -34.09
C GLU A 242 10.52 53.42 -34.80
N PRO A 243 9.16 53.46 -34.60
CA PRO A 243 8.56 53.64 -33.25
C PRO A 243 7.14 53.09 -32.95
N THR A 244 6.76 53.26 -31.68
CA THR A 244 5.41 53.50 -31.10
C THR A 244 4.41 52.36 -30.80
N VAL A 245 3.78 52.52 -29.62
CA VAL A 245 2.64 51.76 -29.05
C VAL A 245 1.40 52.68 -28.97
N PRO A 246 0.18 52.17 -28.74
CA PRO A 246 -0.45 52.22 -27.40
C PRO A 246 -1.09 50.86 -26.99
N ALA A 247 -1.16 50.43 -25.71
CA ALA A 247 -1.85 51.01 -24.52
C ALA A 247 -3.38 51.10 -24.71
N SER A 248 -4.27 50.78 -23.74
CA SER A 248 -4.16 50.41 -22.31
C SER A 248 -5.23 49.33 -21.97
N SER A 249 -5.36 48.70 -20.80
CA SER A 249 -5.76 49.28 -19.49
C SER A 249 -5.58 48.27 -18.32
N GLN A 250 -5.61 48.75 -17.08
CA GLN A 250 -5.50 47.96 -15.82
C GLN A 250 -6.64 48.25 -14.83
N ALA A 251 -6.79 47.35 -13.85
CA ALA A 251 -7.46 47.54 -12.54
C ALA A 251 -9.01 47.71 -12.57
N THR A 252 -9.76 47.53 -11.47
CA THR A 252 -9.38 47.45 -10.03
C THR A 252 -10.26 46.46 -9.25
N ARG A 253 -9.83 46.06 -8.04
CA ARG A 253 -10.67 45.41 -7.00
C ARG A 253 -11.70 46.37 -6.41
N VAL A 254 -12.83 45.82 -5.94
CA VAL A 254 -13.61 46.32 -4.78
C VAL A 254 -14.06 45.10 -3.96
N ASP A 255 -14.18 45.25 -2.64
CA ASP A 255 -14.71 44.27 -1.69
C ASP A 255 -15.48 45.04 -0.61
N GLU A 256 -16.77 44.75 -0.40
CA GLU A 256 -17.58 45.34 0.67
C GLU A 256 -18.84 44.50 0.99
N ASN A 257 -19.47 44.74 2.15
CA ASN A 257 -20.35 43.79 2.83
C ASN A 257 -21.85 44.14 2.79
N ALA A 258 -22.67 43.14 3.16
CA ALA A 258 -24.03 43.26 3.73
C ALA A 258 -25.21 43.41 2.71
N PRO A 259 -26.50 43.25 3.12
CA PRO A 259 -27.21 42.03 2.70
C PRO A 259 -28.72 42.16 2.34
N VAL A 260 -29.30 41.06 1.82
CA VAL A 260 -30.74 40.65 1.88
C VAL A 260 -31.81 41.63 1.34
N THR A 261 -32.45 41.27 0.22
CA THR A 261 -33.94 41.09 0.12
C THR A 261 -34.38 40.51 -1.23
N GLU A 262 -35.40 39.63 -1.20
CA GLU A 262 -36.35 39.41 -2.32
C GLU A 262 -37.40 40.55 -2.34
N PRO A 263 -38.01 40.92 -3.49
CA PRO A 263 -39.27 40.23 -3.87
C PRO A 263 -39.61 40.12 -5.37
N ALA A 264 -40.30 39.02 -5.69
CA ALA A 264 -41.55 38.90 -6.45
C ALA A 264 -41.80 39.54 -7.85
N GLU A 265 -42.64 38.79 -8.57
CA GLU A 265 -43.30 38.99 -9.86
C GLU A 265 -43.92 40.37 -10.17
N GLY A 266 -43.92 40.75 -11.45
CA GLY A 266 -44.71 41.85 -12.03
C GLY A 266 -44.74 41.80 -13.56
N THR A 267 -45.90 42.05 -14.19
CA THR A 267 -46.16 41.67 -15.61
C THR A 267 -46.56 42.86 -16.50
N LEU A 268 -46.27 42.77 -17.82
CA LEU A 268 -46.65 43.70 -18.92
C LEU A 268 -45.90 45.06 -18.89
N GLY A 269 -45.61 45.77 -19.99
CA GLY A 269 -45.79 45.57 -21.45
C GLY A 269 -45.84 46.92 -22.20
N ALA A 270 -45.67 47.08 -23.53
CA ALA A 270 -45.17 46.21 -24.60
C ALA A 270 -44.99 47.03 -25.92
N GLY A 271 -44.08 46.63 -26.84
CA GLY A 271 -43.95 47.16 -28.23
C GLY A 271 -42.52 47.62 -28.63
N GLY A 272 -42.10 47.56 -29.92
CA GLY A 272 -42.75 46.94 -31.10
C GLY A 272 -42.07 47.25 -32.46
N SER A 273 -42.25 46.36 -33.45
CA SER A 273 -41.84 46.47 -34.88
C SER A 273 -40.33 46.54 -35.23
N ALA A 274 -39.82 46.04 -36.37
CA ALA A 274 -40.36 45.19 -37.46
C ALA A 274 -39.15 44.54 -38.21
N GLY A 275 -39.27 43.51 -39.07
CA GLY A 275 -40.41 42.68 -39.53
C GLY A 275 -40.03 41.83 -40.76
N ALA A 276 -40.93 40.92 -41.20
CA ALA A 276 -40.87 40.08 -42.43
C ALA A 276 -39.72 39.04 -42.57
N GLU A 277 -39.87 37.87 -43.19
CA GLU A 277 -41.05 37.23 -43.82
C GLU A 277 -40.97 35.68 -43.79
N VAL A 278 -42.05 34.98 -44.16
CA VAL A 278 -42.34 33.53 -43.90
C VAL A 278 -43.13 32.93 -45.08
N PRO A 279 -42.79 31.73 -45.62
CA PRO A 279 -43.60 30.52 -45.34
C PRO A 279 -42.88 29.14 -45.49
N ALA A 280 -43.48 27.97 -45.18
CA ALA A 280 -44.41 27.53 -44.12
C ALA A 280 -44.74 26.02 -44.32
N ASN A 281 -45.07 25.28 -43.25
CA ASN A 281 -46.16 24.26 -43.19
C ASN A 281 -46.31 23.65 -41.77
N SER A 282 -47.51 23.14 -41.47
CA SER A 282 -47.97 22.60 -40.16
C SER A 282 -47.80 21.06 -40.06
N GLU A 283 -48.02 20.28 -38.98
CA GLU A 283 -48.71 20.41 -37.65
C GLU A 283 -47.79 19.87 -36.49
N VAL A 284 -48.03 19.94 -35.15
CA VAL A 284 -49.24 19.98 -34.27
C VAL A 284 -49.89 18.57 -34.14
N ILE A 285 -50.41 18.00 -33.02
CA ILE A 285 -50.90 18.43 -31.68
C ILE A 285 -49.97 17.94 -30.49
N LYS A 286 -50.43 18.09 -29.24
CA LYS A 286 -49.83 17.88 -27.89
C LYS A 286 -49.86 16.44 -27.31
N GLU A 287 -48.95 16.21 -26.33
CA GLU A 287 -49.05 15.56 -24.99
C GLU A 287 -50.33 14.77 -24.55
N PRO A 288 -50.21 13.72 -23.68
CA PRO A 288 -49.91 13.92 -22.24
C PRO A 288 -49.07 12.82 -21.53
N THR A 289 -49.00 12.90 -20.18
CA THR A 289 -47.98 12.27 -19.29
C THR A 289 -48.58 11.26 -18.28
N VAL A 290 -47.76 10.27 -17.82
CA VAL A 290 -47.94 9.36 -16.63
C VAL A 290 -49.22 8.45 -16.59
N PRO A 291 -49.35 7.44 -15.67
CA PRO A 291 -48.39 6.73 -14.78
C PRO A 291 -48.52 5.17 -14.71
N ALA A 292 -47.66 4.56 -13.87
CA ALA A 292 -47.91 3.41 -12.96
C ALA A 292 -47.91 1.91 -13.40
N SER A 293 -47.16 1.12 -12.60
CA SER A 293 -47.49 -0.18 -11.96
C SER A 293 -48.24 -1.31 -12.68
N SER A 294 -47.62 -2.50 -12.73
CA SER A 294 -48.20 -3.79 -12.25
C SER A 294 -47.12 -4.90 -12.24
N GLN A 295 -46.82 -5.52 -11.08
CA GLN A 295 -47.37 -6.78 -10.52
C GLN A 295 -46.78 -8.08 -11.10
N ALA A 296 -46.82 -9.15 -10.30
CA ALA A 296 -46.15 -10.43 -10.54
C ALA A 296 -47.15 -11.56 -10.86
N THR A 297 -46.66 -12.71 -11.31
CA THR A 297 -47.45 -13.94 -11.41
C THR A 297 -46.58 -15.16 -11.06
N ARG A 298 -47.10 -16.06 -10.22
CA ARG A 298 -46.56 -17.40 -9.97
C ARG A 298 -47.17 -18.39 -10.97
N VAL A 299 -46.41 -19.43 -11.32
CA VAL A 299 -46.95 -20.74 -11.72
C VAL A 299 -46.19 -21.79 -10.92
N ASP A 300 -46.87 -22.86 -10.53
CA ASP A 300 -46.41 -23.95 -9.67
C ASP A 300 -47.01 -25.25 -10.23
N GLU A 301 -46.19 -26.27 -10.47
CA GLU A 301 -46.65 -27.61 -10.87
C GLU A 301 -45.54 -28.65 -10.63
N ASN A 302 -45.92 -29.89 -10.28
CA ASN A 302 -45.01 -30.89 -9.73
C ASN A 302 -45.06 -32.24 -10.48
N ALA A 303 -43.86 -32.75 -10.82
CA ALA A 303 -43.52 -34.19 -10.99
C ALA A 303 -44.22 -34.96 -12.15
N PRO A 304 -43.87 -36.24 -12.38
CA PRO A 304 -42.54 -36.75 -12.76
C PRO A 304 -42.60 -37.67 -14.01
N VAL A 305 -41.47 -38.22 -14.51
CA VAL A 305 -41.36 -39.61 -15.09
C VAL A 305 -39.93 -39.98 -15.58
N THR A 306 -39.47 -41.17 -15.14
CA THR A 306 -38.43 -42.13 -15.64
C THR A 306 -37.06 -41.74 -16.26
N GLU A 307 -36.06 -42.57 -15.91
CA GLU A 307 -34.76 -42.78 -16.60
C GLU A 307 -34.91 -43.53 -17.96
N PRO A 308 -33.80 -43.82 -18.69
CA PRO A 308 -33.06 -45.07 -18.44
C PRO A 308 -31.51 -44.90 -18.35
N ALA A 309 -30.82 -45.97 -17.95
CA ALA A 309 -29.40 -45.98 -17.56
C ALA A 309 -28.50 -46.90 -18.42
N GLU A 310 -27.17 -46.70 -18.34
CA GLU A 310 -26.05 -47.68 -18.52
C GLU A 310 -24.70 -46.92 -18.31
N GLY A 311 -23.60 -47.48 -17.79
CA GLY A 311 -23.29 -48.86 -17.35
C GLY A 311 -22.13 -48.91 -16.32
N THR A 312 -21.50 -50.08 -16.12
CA THR A 312 -20.91 -50.52 -14.84
C THR A 312 -19.39 -50.82 -14.79
N LEU A 313 -18.81 -50.74 -13.58
CA LEU A 313 -17.63 -51.44 -12.96
C LEU A 313 -17.45 -50.80 -11.55
N GLY A 314 -17.28 -51.46 -10.39
CA GLY A 314 -16.55 -52.67 -9.99
C GLY A 314 -15.16 -52.26 -9.43
N THR A 315 -14.70 -52.54 -8.19
CA THR A 315 -15.06 -53.47 -7.08
C THR A 315 -14.44 -52.94 -5.74
N ASP A 316 -14.62 -53.43 -4.49
CA ASP A 316 -15.62 -54.24 -3.73
C ASP A 316 -15.30 -54.17 -2.20
N GLY A 317 -16.22 -54.60 -1.30
CA GLY A 317 -16.00 -54.85 0.15
C GLY A 317 -16.67 -53.85 1.12
N SER A 318 -17.77 -54.14 1.84
CA SER A 318 -18.02 -55.14 2.93
C SER A 318 -17.52 -54.67 4.32
N ALA A 319 -18.29 -54.61 5.42
CA ALA A 319 -19.75 -54.77 5.67
C ALA A 319 -20.14 -54.14 7.05
N GLY A 320 -21.43 -53.95 7.36
CA GLY A 320 -21.86 -53.42 8.67
C GLY A 320 -23.38 -53.27 8.92
N ALA A 321 -24.00 -54.31 9.46
CA ALA A 321 -25.39 -54.50 9.92
C ALA A 321 -26.35 -53.28 10.14
N GLU A 322 -27.45 -53.31 9.36
CA GLU A 322 -28.88 -53.23 9.72
C GLU A 322 -29.44 -52.26 10.80
N VAL A 323 -30.63 -51.74 10.47
CA VAL A 323 -31.52 -50.87 11.25
C VAL A 323 -32.87 -51.58 11.42
N PRO A 324 -33.65 -51.29 12.48
CA PRO A 324 -35.06 -50.98 12.20
C PRO A 324 -35.49 -49.66 12.84
N ALA A 325 -36.22 -48.85 12.07
CA ALA A 325 -36.78 -47.59 12.53
C ALA A 325 -38.26 -47.77 12.90
N ASN A 326 -38.71 -47.08 13.93
CA ASN A 326 -40.13 -46.76 14.14
C ASN A 326 -40.30 -45.24 14.06
N SER A 327 -41.27 -44.79 13.27
CA SER A 327 -41.63 -43.40 13.11
C SER A 327 -43.06 -43.22 13.60
N GLU A 328 -43.27 -42.35 14.59
CA GLU A 328 -44.61 -41.94 15.02
C GLU A 328 -44.80 -40.43 14.83
N VAL A 329 -46.04 -40.08 14.49
CA VAL A 329 -46.44 -38.72 14.09
C VAL A 329 -47.03 -38.00 15.28
N ILE A 330 -46.44 -36.86 15.66
CA ILE A 330 -47.08 -35.90 16.58
C ILE A 330 -47.37 -34.62 15.80
N LYS A 331 -48.64 -34.19 15.85
CA LYS A 331 -49.11 -32.93 15.26
C LYS A 331 -48.94 -31.80 16.28
N GLU A 332 -48.37 -30.69 15.84
CA GLU A 332 -48.24 -29.48 16.65
C GLU A 332 -49.58 -28.70 16.69
N PRO A 333 -50.12 -28.36 17.87
CA PRO A 333 -51.33 -27.55 17.99
C PRO A 333 -51.01 -26.05 18.06
N ALA A 334 -51.75 -25.24 17.30
CA ALA A 334 -51.58 -23.78 17.30
C ALA A 334 -52.00 -23.13 18.63
N ILE A 335 -51.20 -22.17 19.11
CA ILE A 335 -51.53 -21.33 20.28
C ILE A 335 -52.15 -20.02 19.78
N PRO A 336 -53.36 -19.63 20.23
CA PRO A 336 -53.97 -18.35 19.86
C PRO A 336 -53.34 -17.19 20.64
N ALA A 337 -53.11 -16.07 19.94
CA ALA A 337 -52.76 -14.81 20.60
C ALA A 337 -54.00 -14.21 21.29
N SER A 338 -53.86 -13.85 22.57
CA SER A 338 -54.83 -13.00 23.27
C SER A 338 -54.12 -11.77 23.82
N SER A 339 -54.57 -10.59 23.40
CA SER A 339 -54.17 -9.32 23.98
C SER A 339 -54.75 -9.18 25.38
N GLN A 340 -54.07 -8.45 26.27
CA GLN A 340 -54.72 -7.36 27.01
C GLN A 340 -53.72 -6.22 27.24
N VAL A 341 -54.24 -5.00 27.31
CA VAL A 341 -53.50 -3.77 27.64
C VAL A 341 -53.86 -3.38 29.07
N THR A 342 -52.86 -3.13 29.90
CA THR A 342 -53.01 -2.38 31.15
C THR A 342 -52.23 -1.07 31.09
N ARG A 343 -52.78 -0.04 31.73
CA ARG A 343 -52.37 1.37 31.72
C ARG A 343 -52.92 1.98 33.01
N VAL A 344 -52.41 3.16 33.42
CA VAL A 344 -52.86 3.93 34.62
C VAL A 344 -52.34 3.30 35.93
N ASP A 345 -51.77 4.01 36.92
CA ASP A 345 -51.45 5.46 37.09
C ASP A 345 -50.00 5.60 37.67
N ARG A 346 -49.34 6.76 37.66
CA ARG A 346 -49.16 7.71 38.79
C ARG A 346 -48.98 7.07 40.18
N ASP A 347 -48.11 7.57 41.07
CA ASP A 347 -47.85 8.99 41.39
C ASP A 347 -46.49 9.22 42.12
N ALA A 348 -46.22 10.48 42.49
CA ALA A 348 -45.34 10.90 43.61
C ALA A 348 -43.78 10.97 43.38
N PRO A 349 -43.02 11.73 44.21
CA PRO A 349 -42.08 12.75 43.68
C PRO A 349 -40.71 12.92 44.44
N VAL A 350 -40.07 14.09 44.23
CA VAL A 350 -39.18 14.87 45.14
C VAL A 350 -37.63 14.79 44.92
N THR A 351 -37.02 16.00 44.98
CA THR A 351 -35.61 16.38 45.27
C THR A 351 -34.44 16.10 44.31
N GLU A 352 -33.70 17.18 44.07
CA GLU A 352 -32.25 17.24 43.84
C GLU A 352 -31.47 16.79 45.11
N PRO A 353 -30.20 16.40 44.98
CA PRO A 353 -29.20 16.66 46.01
C PRO A 353 -28.18 17.72 45.56
N ALA A 354 -27.86 18.65 46.47
CA ALA A 354 -26.85 19.69 46.27
C ALA A 354 -25.41 19.17 46.50
N GLU A 355 -24.44 20.06 46.27
CA GLU A 355 -23.00 19.79 46.45
C GLU A 355 -22.62 19.41 47.90
N GLY A 356 -21.59 18.58 48.05
CA GLY A 356 -21.05 18.18 49.35
C GLY A 356 -19.56 17.87 49.28
N THR A 357 -18.73 18.82 49.72
CA THR A 357 -17.27 18.66 49.89
C THR A 357 -16.89 18.05 51.24
N LEU A 358 -15.61 17.64 51.36
CA LEU A 358 -14.95 16.97 52.51
C LEU A 358 -15.22 15.45 52.57
N GLY A 359 -14.22 14.62 52.90
CA GLY A 359 -12.81 14.89 53.17
C GLY A 359 -11.97 13.61 53.16
N THR A 360 -10.64 13.72 53.03
CA THR A 360 -9.73 12.57 52.88
C THR A 360 -8.97 12.27 54.17
N ASP A 361 -9.49 11.34 54.96
CA ASP A 361 -8.70 10.58 55.95
C ASP A 361 -8.41 9.18 55.39
N GLY A 362 -7.19 8.67 55.59
CA GLY A 362 -6.76 7.38 55.04
C GLY A 362 -6.19 6.43 56.10
N SER A 363 -5.85 5.20 55.70
CA SER A 363 -4.84 4.41 56.43
C SER A 363 -4.24 3.23 55.64
N ALA A 364 -2.92 3.12 55.76
CA ALA A 364 -2.05 1.94 55.82
C ALA A 364 -2.34 0.65 55.01
N GLY A 365 -1.27 0.19 54.33
CA GLY A 365 -1.12 -1.17 53.79
C GLY A 365 -0.42 -1.16 52.42
N GLY A 366 0.83 -1.59 52.26
CA GLY A 366 1.80 -2.17 53.21
C GLY A 366 2.59 -3.27 52.51
N VAL A 367 3.87 -3.03 52.19
CA VAL A 367 4.73 -3.96 51.44
C VAL A 367 6.14 -3.96 52.05
N GLU A 368 6.77 -5.12 52.14
CA GLU A 368 8.12 -5.30 52.70
C GLU A 368 9.22 -4.95 51.68
N GLU A 369 10.29 -4.32 52.13
CA GLU A 369 11.57 -4.27 51.41
C GLU A 369 12.60 -5.20 52.08
N VAL A 370 13.35 -5.94 51.26
CA VAL A 370 14.44 -6.82 51.73
C VAL A 370 15.77 -6.07 51.62
N ASN A 371 16.41 -5.84 52.77
CA ASN A 371 17.73 -5.21 52.85
C ASN A 371 18.84 -6.07 52.23
N VAL A 372 19.70 -5.45 51.42
CA VAL A 372 21.12 -5.80 51.31
C VAL A 372 21.92 -4.50 51.38
N SER A 373 22.93 -4.46 52.25
CA SER A 373 23.71 -3.25 52.55
C SER A 373 25.19 -3.43 52.22
N LEU A 374 25.85 -2.37 51.75
CA LEU A 374 27.29 -2.14 51.89
C LEU A 374 27.57 -0.62 51.88
N ALA A 375 28.69 -0.18 52.46
CA ALA A 375 28.85 1.20 52.95
C ALA A 375 30.12 1.93 52.47
N GLY A 376 30.08 3.27 52.54
CA GLY A 376 31.21 4.20 52.38
C GLY A 376 30.75 5.53 51.74
N THR A 377 30.52 6.65 52.46
CA THR A 377 31.46 7.61 53.10
C THR A 377 32.45 8.27 52.12
N VAL A 378 32.67 9.59 52.08
CA VAL A 378 32.14 10.74 52.86
C VAL A 378 32.43 12.08 52.11
N GLY A 379 31.76 13.19 52.46
CA GLY A 379 32.05 14.56 51.96
C GLY A 379 31.05 15.05 50.89
N VAL A 380 30.11 15.98 51.07
CA VAL A 380 29.94 17.16 51.98
C VAL A 380 30.75 18.38 51.55
N ASP A 381 30.13 19.29 50.78
CA ASP A 381 29.88 20.68 51.17
C ASP A 381 29.05 21.43 50.10
N ASP A 382 27.93 21.98 50.57
CA ASP A 382 27.27 23.27 50.30
C ASP A 382 27.63 24.14 49.07
N ALA A 383 26.76 24.95 48.47
CA ALA A 383 25.30 25.19 48.47
C ALA A 383 25.11 26.66 48.05
N ARG A 384 24.27 26.95 47.02
CA ARG A 384 23.40 28.15 46.90
C ARG A 384 22.77 28.31 45.50
N ASP A 385 21.47 28.06 45.47
CA ASP A 385 20.49 28.92 44.76
C ASP A 385 20.24 30.18 45.65
N PRO A 386 19.46 31.23 45.29
CA PRO A 386 18.57 31.34 44.13
C PRO A 386 18.61 32.67 43.33
N ALA A 387 18.05 32.66 42.11
CA ALA A 387 17.08 33.68 41.64
C ALA A 387 16.58 33.41 40.20
N GLY A 388 15.27 33.60 39.99
CA GLY A 388 14.63 33.61 38.67
C GLY A 388 14.56 34.99 38.00
N PRO A 389 13.58 35.24 37.10
CA PRO A 389 13.89 35.23 35.67
C PRO A 389 13.79 36.60 34.98
N LYS A 390 14.37 36.73 33.78
CA LYS A 390 14.13 37.87 32.86
C LYS A 390 14.02 37.43 31.40
N TYR A 391 12.91 37.84 30.77
CA TYR A 391 12.67 37.77 29.33
C TYR A 391 13.14 39.07 28.64
N ILE A 392 14.30 39.04 27.98
CA ILE A 392 14.71 39.90 26.84
C ILE A 392 15.74 39.06 26.06
N GLY A 393 15.71 38.94 24.73
CA GLY A 393 14.76 39.45 23.73
C GLY A 393 15.05 38.83 22.36
N ASP A 394 14.23 39.15 21.36
CA ASP A 394 14.31 38.54 20.02
C ASP A 394 15.45 39.12 19.18
N SER A 395 16.45 38.30 18.84
CA SER A 395 17.42 38.50 17.75
C SER A 395 18.12 37.18 17.43
N THR A 396 17.74 36.53 16.32
CA THR A 396 18.51 35.39 15.80
C THR A 396 19.71 35.86 14.98
N ASP A 397 20.70 36.43 15.66
CA ASP A 397 22.03 36.63 15.09
C ASP A 397 22.63 35.25 14.78
N VAL A 398 22.62 34.87 13.50
CA VAL A 398 23.21 33.61 13.04
C VAL A 398 24.72 33.72 13.20
N VAL A 399 25.23 33.17 14.31
CA VAL A 399 26.66 33.00 14.55
C VAL A 399 27.19 31.99 13.54
N VAL A 400 27.59 32.48 12.36
CA VAL A 400 28.38 31.74 11.40
C VAL A 400 29.73 31.47 12.04
N THR A 401 29.87 30.28 12.64
CA THR A 401 31.13 29.84 13.23
C THR A 401 32.20 29.79 12.15
N GLU A 402 33.20 30.65 12.29
CA GLU A 402 34.22 30.90 11.27
C GLU A 402 34.99 29.60 10.97
N TYR A 403 34.84 29.07 9.74
CA TYR A 403 35.25 27.70 9.39
C TYR A 403 36.76 27.59 9.09
N ILE A 404 37.59 27.98 10.06
CA ILE A 404 39.04 28.08 9.95
C ILE A 404 39.68 26.71 10.24
N GLY A 405 39.92 25.92 9.19
CA GLY A 405 40.72 24.69 9.33
C GLY A 405 40.56 23.58 8.28
N GLY A 406 39.64 23.71 7.31
CA GLY A 406 39.45 22.67 6.28
C GLY A 406 40.65 22.49 5.34
N PRO A 407 40.89 21.28 4.78
CA PRO A 407 41.95 21.04 3.82
C PRO A 407 41.79 21.89 2.55
N ALA A 408 42.91 22.33 1.97
CA ALA A 408 42.99 23.47 1.04
C ALA A 408 42.16 23.38 -0.26
N GLY A 409 41.58 22.22 -0.58
CA GLY A 409 40.61 22.09 -1.68
C GLY A 409 39.22 22.63 -1.33
N PHE A 410 38.73 22.40 -0.10
CA PHE A 410 37.29 22.50 0.18
C PHE A 410 36.75 23.94 0.27
N GLY A 411 37.59 24.87 0.73
CA GLY A 411 37.26 26.30 0.72
C GLY A 411 36.91 26.83 -0.67
N SER A 412 37.47 26.25 -1.74
CA SER A 412 37.21 26.66 -3.13
C SER A 412 35.76 26.42 -3.60
N ILE A 413 35.01 25.55 -2.91
CA ILE A 413 33.61 25.21 -3.22
C ILE A 413 32.64 25.91 -2.27
N HIS A 414 32.95 26.00 -0.96
CA HIS A 414 32.16 26.83 -0.04
C HIS A 414 32.06 28.28 -0.50
N LEU A 415 33.13 28.86 -1.06
CA LEU A 415 33.13 30.20 -1.66
C LEU A 415 32.26 30.36 -2.94
N LYS A 416 31.49 29.33 -3.32
CA LYS A 416 30.66 29.28 -4.55
C LYS A 416 29.29 28.60 -4.34
N LEU A 417 28.89 28.39 -3.09
CA LEU A 417 27.57 27.91 -2.69
C LEU A 417 26.86 29.02 -1.92
N GLU A 418 25.54 29.12 -2.05
CA GLU A 418 24.76 30.07 -1.24
C GLU A 418 24.69 29.60 0.23
N ALA A 419 24.32 30.48 1.17
CA ALA A 419 24.24 30.13 2.59
C ALA A 419 23.37 28.90 2.88
N GLU A 420 22.18 28.82 2.26
CA GLU A 420 21.27 27.67 2.35
C GLU A 420 21.89 26.36 1.83
N GLU A 421 22.74 26.47 0.81
CA GLU A 421 23.40 25.32 0.19
C GLU A 421 24.60 24.84 1.01
N ILE A 422 25.29 25.77 1.68
CA ILE A 422 26.31 25.48 2.69
C ILE A 422 25.69 24.77 3.90
N GLU A 423 24.53 25.24 4.39
CA GLU A 423 23.77 24.59 5.47
C GLU A 423 23.35 23.17 5.07
N GLY A 424 22.78 23.01 3.86
CA GLY A 424 22.37 21.71 3.33
C GLY A 424 23.50 20.69 3.21
N ILE A 425 24.68 21.13 2.74
CA ILE A 425 25.89 20.29 2.72
C ILE A 425 26.40 20.01 4.15
N GLY A 426 26.23 20.94 5.09
CA GLY A 426 26.58 20.77 6.51
C GLY A 426 25.73 19.72 7.23
N GLU A 427 24.41 19.73 7.05
CA GLU A 427 23.51 18.71 7.62
C GLU A 427 23.68 17.35 6.92
N LEU A 428 23.90 17.35 5.60
CA LEU A 428 24.24 16.14 4.86
C LEU A 428 25.57 15.51 5.34
N ARG A 429 26.60 16.34 5.59
CA ARG A 429 27.87 15.92 6.21
C ARG A 429 27.60 15.23 7.55
N LYS A 430 26.95 15.93 8.49
CA LYS A 430 26.60 15.40 9.82
C LYS A 430 25.89 14.05 9.72
N LEU A 431 24.98 13.88 8.76
CA LEU A 431 24.26 12.63 8.54
C LEU A 431 25.18 11.48 8.08
N VAL A 432 26.13 11.71 7.16
CA VAL A 432 26.98 10.62 6.62
C VAL A 432 28.27 10.38 7.41
N THR A 433 28.73 11.35 8.21
CA THR A 433 29.84 11.16 9.17
C THR A 433 29.38 10.63 10.53
N SER A 434 28.09 10.72 10.86
CA SER A 434 27.53 10.08 12.06
C SER A 434 27.64 8.54 11.95
N PRO A 435 28.20 7.84 12.97
CA PRO A 435 28.41 6.39 12.93
C PRO A 435 27.19 5.55 12.57
N SER A 436 27.40 4.46 11.83
CA SER A 436 26.38 3.45 11.52
C SER A 436 27.01 2.07 11.25
N GLN A 437 26.24 1.00 11.46
CA GLN A 437 26.68 -0.38 11.24
C GLN A 437 26.46 -0.85 9.79
N ASP A 438 25.45 -0.31 9.10
CA ASP A 438 25.03 -0.75 7.77
C ASP A 438 25.74 -0.02 6.60
N TYR A 439 26.65 0.92 6.91
CA TYR A 439 27.19 1.88 5.95
C TYR A 439 28.67 2.21 6.18
N LYS A 440 29.33 2.72 5.14
CA LYS A 440 30.59 3.45 5.35
C LYS A 440 30.27 4.72 6.16
N THR A 441 30.82 4.78 7.37
CA THR A 441 30.89 6.03 8.15
C THR A 441 32.03 6.86 7.57
N TYR A 442 31.74 8.09 7.16
CA TYR A 442 32.74 9.00 6.61
C TYR A 442 33.50 9.74 7.72
N ASN A 443 34.78 10.03 7.49
CA ASN A 443 35.40 11.19 8.15
C ASN A 443 35.23 12.45 7.28
N ASP A 444 35.40 13.63 7.89
CA ASP A 444 35.21 14.92 7.21
C ASP A 444 36.04 15.07 5.93
N SER A 445 37.29 14.59 5.93
CA SER A 445 38.17 14.71 4.77
C SER A 445 37.76 13.80 3.60
N GLU A 446 37.08 12.67 3.87
CA GLU A 446 36.53 11.81 2.81
C GLU A 446 35.26 12.41 2.21
N PHE A 447 34.41 13.01 3.04
CA PHE A 447 33.22 13.73 2.57
C PHE A 447 33.61 14.96 1.75
N ASP A 448 34.59 15.73 2.24
CA ASP A 448 35.05 16.94 1.56
C ASP A 448 35.80 16.62 0.26
N GLY A 449 36.55 15.52 0.21
CA GLY A 449 37.09 14.97 -1.05
C GLY A 449 35.99 14.62 -2.05
N LEU A 450 34.98 13.84 -1.63
CA LEU A 450 33.88 13.41 -2.49
C LEU A 450 33.01 14.57 -3.00
N ILE A 451 32.67 15.54 -2.15
CA ILE A 451 31.97 16.78 -2.54
C ILE A 451 32.87 17.67 -3.42
N SER A 452 34.19 17.59 -3.28
CA SER A 452 35.14 18.25 -4.19
C SER A 452 35.15 17.63 -5.59
N ASP A 453 35.27 16.31 -5.69
CA ASP A 453 35.29 15.58 -6.97
C ASP A 453 33.96 15.65 -7.74
N LEU A 454 32.86 15.88 -7.02
CA LEU A 454 31.55 16.24 -7.59
C LEU A 454 31.58 17.57 -8.36
N GLY A 455 32.32 18.55 -7.84
CA GLY A 455 32.36 19.93 -8.34
C GLY A 455 31.09 20.75 -8.01
N VAL A 456 31.26 22.07 -7.93
CA VAL A 456 30.25 23.05 -7.48
C VAL A 456 28.85 22.78 -8.02
N LEU A 457 28.69 22.59 -9.34
CA LEU A 457 27.37 22.44 -9.97
C LEU A 457 26.62 21.17 -9.52
N LYS A 458 27.32 20.09 -9.18
CA LYS A 458 26.69 18.86 -8.66
C LYS A 458 26.46 18.99 -7.15
N ALA A 459 27.42 19.54 -6.40
CA ALA A 459 27.28 19.82 -4.98
C ALA A 459 26.04 20.71 -4.71
N LYS A 460 25.90 21.82 -5.45
CA LYS A 460 24.74 22.74 -5.42
C LYS A 460 23.41 22.01 -5.59
N LYS A 461 23.32 21.11 -6.58
CA LYS A 461 22.12 20.30 -6.83
C LYS A 461 21.84 19.25 -5.75
N ILE A 462 22.88 18.67 -5.14
CA ILE A 462 22.73 17.74 -4.00
C ILE A 462 22.22 18.50 -2.77
N ALA A 463 22.74 19.70 -2.51
CA ALA A 463 22.26 20.57 -1.44
C ALA A 463 20.78 20.92 -1.62
N ILE A 464 20.37 21.36 -2.82
CA ILE A 464 18.97 21.66 -3.15
C ILE A 464 18.06 20.44 -2.92
N ALA A 465 18.48 19.24 -3.35
CA ALA A 465 17.72 18.01 -3.14
C ALA A 465 17.59 17.62 -1.65
N TYR A 466 18.67 17.77 -0.88
CA TYR A 466 18.65 17.54 0.56
C TYR A 466 17.77 18.56 1.31
N ASN A 467 17.88 19.84 0.96
CA ASN A 467 17.08 20.92 1.55
C ASN A 467 15.58 20.74 1.26
N ALA A 468 15.21 20.31 0.05
CA ALA A 468 13.82 19.98 -0.28
C ALA A 468 13.28 18.82 0.59
N TYR A 469 14.11 17.82 0.91
CA TYR A 469 13.75 16.76 1.86
C TYR A 469 13.62 17.29 3.30
N ALA A 470 14.57 18.10 3.77
CA ALA A 470 14.57 18.63 5.13
C ALA A 470 13.41 19.61 5.38
N ALA A 471 13.14 20.51 4.42
CA ALA A 471 12.03 21.45 4.46
C ALA A 471 10.67 20.73 4.44
N GLU A 472 10.50 19.71 3.59
CA GLU A 472 9.25 18.93 3.56
C GLU A 472 9.05 18.14 4.87
N ARG A 473 10.12 17.58 5.46
CA ARG A 473 10.03 16.95 6.79
C ARG A 473 9.61 17.96 7.87
N LYS A 474 10.18 19.17 7.87
CA LYS A 474 9.83 20.24 8.82
C LYS A 474 8.37 20.66 8.65
N ARG A 475 7.95 20.94 7.42
CA ARG A 475 6.56 21.30 7.07
C ARG A 475 5.55 20.23 7.51
N LEU A 476 5.92 18.95 7.40
CA LEU A 476 5.08 17.82 7.84
C LEU A 476 5.03 17.62 9.36
N GLN A 477 6.07 18.02 10.09
CA GLN A 477 6.04 18.11 11.56
C GLN A 477 5.12 19.25 12.00
N GLU A 478 5.30 20.45 11.43
CA GLU A 478 4.45 21.62 11.69
C GLU A 478 2.98 21.36 11.36
N GLU A 479 2.70 20.63 10.27
CA GLU A 479 1.34 20.23 9.88
C GLU A 479 0.75 19.16 10.81
N LEU A 480 1.56 18.28 11.40
CA LEU A 480 1.13 17.32 12.42
C LEU A 480 0.76 18.05 13.72
N ASP A 481 1.70 18.84 14.23
CA ASP A 481 1.59 19.54 15.52
C ASP A 481 0.41 20.53 15.52
N ALA A 482 0.15 21.19 14.38
CA ALA A 482 -0.95 22.14 14.24
C ALA A 482 -2.34 21.49 14.02
N LYS A 483 -2.42 20.24 13.52
CA LYS A 483 -3.69 19.61 13.15
C LYS A 483 -4.12 18.43 14.04
N ILE A 484 -3.20 17.78 14.75
CA ILE A 484 -3.49 16.60 15.57
C ILE A 484 -2.91 16.76 16.98
N ASN A 485 -3.72 17.30 17.89
CA ASN A 485 -3.44 17.40 19.32
C ASN A 485 -3.93 16.18 20.13
N ASP A 486 -4.35 15.10 19.45
CA ASP A 486 -4.94 13.92 20.07
C ASP A 486 -3.89 12.96 20.64
N VAL A 487 -4.11 12.50 21.88
CA VAL A 487 -3.16 11.68 22.65
C VAL A 487 -3.02 10.24 22.15
N GLU A 488 -4.02 9.68 21.45
CA GLU A 488 -3.96 8.33 20.86
C GLU A 488 -3.37 8.34 19.44
N ILE A 489 -3.67 9.39 18.66
CA ILE A 489 -3.25 9.51 17.26
C ILE A 489 -1.86 10.12 17.13
N SER A 490 -1.56 11.23 17.83
CA SER A 490 -0.35 12.03 17.59
C SER A 490 0.95 11.22 17.80
N PRO A 491 1.13 10.43 18.88
CA PRO A 491 2.33 9.60 19.03
C PRO A 491 2.50 8.54 17.93
N LYS A 492 1.38 8.02 17.38
CA LYS A 492 1.40 7.04 16.29
C LYS A 492 1.76 7.68 14.94
N LEU A 493 1.29 8.92 14.69
CA LEU A 493 1.74 9.71 13.53
C LEU A 493 3.21 10.12 13.64
N GLN A 494 3.66 10.55 14.82
CA GLN A 494 5.07 10.88 15.04
C GLN A 494 5.98 9.68 14.75
N ALA A 495 5.62 8.49 15.24
CA ALA A 495 6.36 7.26 14.97
C ALA A 495 6.42 6.93 13.47
N GLU A 496 5.36 7.24 12.70
CA GLU A 496 5.31 7.08 11.24
C GLU A 496 6.15 8.13 10.49
N LEU A 497 6.20 9.38 10.98
CA LEU A 497 7.07 10.44 10.45
C LEU A 497 8.55 10.12 10.69
N ASP A 498 8.90 9.59 11.86
CA ASP A 498 10.25 9.13 12.17
C ASP A 498 10.62 7.84 11.42
N ASP A 499 9.68 6.93 11.16
CA ASP A 499 9.85 5.75 10.30
C ASP A 499 10.05 6.16 8.82
N ALA A 500 9.46 7.28 8.38
CA ALA A 500 9.70 7.90 7.08
C ALA A 500 11.06 8.61 6.99
N LYS A 501 11.41 9.43 7.99
CA LYS A 501 12.74 10.04 8.16
C LYS A 501 13.84 8.98 8.08
N LYS A 502 13.73 7.91 8.86
CA LYS A 502 14.72 6.81 8.88
C LYS A 502 14.88 6.13 7.52
N ARG A 503 13.80 5.98 6.73
CA ARG A 503 13.90 5.48 5.34
C ARG A 503 14.64 6.43 4.41
N ALA A 504 14.41 7.74 4.53
CA ALA A 504 15.11 8.74 3.72
C ALA A 504 16.60 8.81 4.10
N GLU A 505 16.93 8.81 5.39
CA GLU A 505 18.29 8.79 5.91
C GLU A 505 19.05 7.50 5.53
N PHE A 506 18.37 6.35 5.55
CA PHE A 506 18.84 5.07 4.99
C PHE A 506 19.18 5.20 3.49
N ALA A 507 18.31 5.82 2.69
CA ALA A 507 18.55 6.03 1.27
C ALA A 507 19.71 7.00 0.98
N ILE A 508 19.83 8.08 1.76
CA ILE A 508 20.94 9.04 1.68
C ILE A 508 22.28 8.35 1.98
N ARG A 509 22.38 7.64 3.12
CA ARG A 509 23.60 6.89 3.48
C ARG A 509 23.94 5.79 2.46
N SER A 510 22.92 5.18 1.83
CA SER A 510 23.09 4.20 0.75
C SER A 510 23.65 4.81 -0.54
N ALA A 511 23.25 6.04 -0.90
CA ALA A 511 23.85 6.78 -2.02
C ALA A 511 25.36 6.98 -1.81
N PHE A 512 25.76 7.35 -0.60
CA PHE A 512 27.15 7.55 -0.18
C PHE A 512 27.92 6.25 0.12
N THR A 513 27.28 5.08 0.12
CA THR A 513 27.96 3.79 0.42
C THR A 513 28.08 2.94 -0.84
N LYS A 514 29.24 2.30 -1.03
CA LYS A 514 29.43 1.21 -1.99
C LYS A 514 29.17 -0.12 -1.27
N PHE A 515 28.49 -1.06 -1.92
CA PHE A 515 28.17 -2.36 -1.33
C PHE A 515 28.81 -3.50 -2.14
N ASN A 516 29.11 -4.60 -1.45
CA ASN A 516 29.39 -5.89 -2.05
C ASN A 516 28.11 -6.57 -2.57
N GLY A 517 28.27 -7.63 -3.36
CA GLY A 517 27.14 -8.43 -3.89
C GLY A 517 26.35 -9.23 -2.85
N ASP A 518 26.80 -9.26 -1.60
CA ASP A 518 26.09 -9.81 -0.43
C ASP A 518 25.33 -8.74 0.37
N GLY A 519 25.51 -7.44 0.05
CA GLY A 519 24.94 -6.31 0.77
C GLY A 519 25.81 -5.74 1.88
N THR A 520 27.02 -6.26 2.13
CA THR A 520 27.96 -5.66 3.09
C THR A 520 28.50 -4.32 2.58
N ALA A 521 28.63 -3.34 3.46
CA ALA A 521 29.22 -2.05 3.14
C ALA A 521 30.74 -2.20 2.89
N LEU A 522 31.23 -1.60 1.81
CA LEU A 522 32.66 -1.49 1.50
C LEU A 522 33.22 -0.19 2.06
N ASP A 523 34.40 -0.28 2.69
CA ASP A 523 35.20 0.88 3.07
C ASP A 523 35.94 1.48 1.87
N VAL A 524 35.17 1.89 0.86
CA VAL A 524 35.64 2.43 -0.42
C VAL A 524 34.73 3.58 -0.83
N ILE A 525 35.32 4.76 -1.07
CA ILE A 525 34.60 5.93 -1.57
C ILE A 525 33.94 5.57 -2.92
N PRO A 526 32.62 5.78 -3.09
CA PRO A 526 31.90 5.48 -4.34
C PRO A 526 32.24 6.50 -5.44
N ASP A 527 31.94 6.16 -6.69
CA ASP A 527 32.03 7.11 -7.79
C ASP A 527 31.16 8.37 -7.53
N PRO A 528 31.71 9.58 -7.69
CA PRO A 528 30.97 10.84 -7.50
C PRO A 528 29.69 10.93 -8.34
N ASN A 529 29.68 10.41 -9.56
CA ASN A 529 28.54 10.51 -10.46
C ASN A 529 27.38 9.59 -10.03
N ARG A 530 27.68 8.41 -9.48
CA ARG A 530 26.72 7.54 -8.77
C ARG A 530 26.11 8.27 -7.58
N VAL A 531 26.91 8.92 -6.74
CA VAL A 531 26.39 9.68 -5.58
C VAL A 531 25.44 10.78 -6.04
N TYR A 532 25.85 11.61 -7.00
CA TYR A 532 25.00 12.66 -7.59
C TYR A 532 23.69 12.11 -8.17
N ALA A 533 23.76 11.02 -8.96
CA ALA A 533 22.57 10.41 -9.53
C ALA A 533 21.62 9.89 -8.42
N SER A 534 22.14 9.15 -7.44
CA SER A 534 21.35 8.63 -6.32
C SER A 534 20.74 9.73 -5.45
N MET A 535 21.47 10.82 -5.19
CA MET A 535 20.95 11.98 -4.43
C MET A 535 19.84 12.72 -5.20
N LEU A 536 19.90 12.79 -6.53
CA LEU A 536 18.81 13.34 -7.35
C LEU A 536 17.55 12.44 -7.40
N TYR A 537 17.65 11.17 -7.01
CA TYR A 537 16.49 10.29 -6.82
C TYR A 537 15.88 10.37 -5.40
N LEU A 538 16.32 11.29 -4.54
CA LEU A 538 15.70 11.57 -3.24
C LEU A 538 14.38 12.32 -3.39
N ASN A 539 13.37 11.61 -3.88
CA ASN A 539 12.01 12.14 -3.96
C ASN A 539 11.36 12.15 -2.56
N SER A 540 11.27 13.32 -1.93
CA SER A 540 10.64 13.50 -0.62
C SER A 540 9.19 13.01 -0.59
N GLU A 541 8.43 13.21 -1.68
CA GLU A 541 7.07 12.68 -1.84
C GLU A 541 7.03 11.16 -1.66
N TYR A 542 8.02 10.42 -2.18
CA TYR A 542 8.04 8.96 -2.05
C TYR A 542 8.23 8.50 -0.60
N PHE A 543 9.11 9.15 0.16
CA PHE A 543 9.37 8.78 1.55
C PHE A 543 8.19 9.14 2.48
N PHE A 544 7.54 10.28 2.22
CA PHE A 544 6.48 10.83 3.07
C PHE A 544 5.05 10.53 2.60
N ALA A 545 4.79 10.00 1.40
CA ALA A 545 3.43 9.74 0.88
C ALA A 545 2.52 9.00 1.87
N ARG A 546 3.02 7.92 2.51
CA ARG A 546 2.28 7.16 3.52
C ARG A 546 1.91 8.00 4.75
N PHE A 547 2.82 8.87 5.17
CA PHE A 547 2.58 9.79 6.30
C PHE A 547 1.55 10.86 5.91
N LYS A 548 1.66 11.46 4.71
CA LYS A 548 0.67 12.42 4.20
C LYS A 548 -0.74 11.83 4.15
N GLU A 549 -0.85 10.59 3.66
CA GLU A 549 -2.11 9.83 3.64
C GLU A 549 -2.66 9.62 5.06
N TYR A 550 -1.83 9.13 5.99
CA TYR A 550 -2.26 8.87 7.37
C TYR A 550 -2.62 10.15 8.14
N LEU A 551 -1.90 11.26 7.92
CA LEU A 551 -2.21 12.57 8.49
C LEU A 551 -3.54 13.11 7.94
N ALA A 552 -3.73 13.15 6.62
CA ALA A 552 -4.96 13.60 5.99
C ALA A 552 -6.18 12.78 6.44
N ASN A 553 -6.04 11.45 6.52
CA ASN A 553 -7.09 10.58 7.04
C ASN A 553 -7.36 10.86 8.53
N SER A 554 -6.33 11.09 9.35
CA SER A 554 -6.51 11.39 10.78
C SER A 554 -7.26 12.71 11.01
N VAL A 555 -6.95 13.75 10.23
CA VAL A 555 -7.67 15.03 10.24
C VAL A 555 -9.13 14.83 9.86
N LYS A 556 -9.39 14.15 8.74
CA LYS A 556 -10.75 13.86 8.28
C LYS A 556 -11.53 12.95 9.24
N TYR A 557 -10.86 12.06 9.96
CA TYR A 557 -11.49 11.31 11.07
C TYR A 557 -11.90 12.24 12.21
N LYS A 558 -11.04 13.19 12.63
CA LYS A 558 -11.38 14.14 13.70
C LYS A 558 -12.49 15.13 13.32
N GLU A 559 -12.58 15.55 12.06
CA GLU A 559 -13.73 16.28 11.52
C GLU A 559 -15.04 15.48 11.69
N MET A 560 -14.99 14.17 11.40
CA MET A 560 -16.13 13.25 11.53
C MET A 560 -16.42 12.79 12.97
N GLU A 561 -15.46 12.89 13.89
CA GLU A 561 -15.58 12.40 15.28
C GLU A 561 -16.61 13.21 16.08
N GLY A 562 -16.81 14.50 15.76
CA GLY A 562 -17.85 15.34 16.37
C GLY A 562 -19.28 14.84 16.13
N GLU A 563 -19.48 14.00 15.11
CA GLU A 563 -20.77 13.37 14.80
C GLU A 563 -21.01 12.03 15.52
N LEU A 564 -20.03 11.51 16.26
CA LEU A 564 -20.09 10.22 16.95
C LEU A 564 -20.50 10.37 18.42
N THR A 565 -21.27 9.40 18.94
CA THR A 565 -21.57 9.33 20.38
C THR A 565 -20.35 8.81 21.17
N GLU A 566 -20.29 9.08 22.48
CA GLU A 566 -19.17 8.57 23.32
C GLU A 566 -19.10 7.05 23.39
N SER A 567 -20.22 6.34 23.23
CA SER A 567 -20.24 4.88 23.04
C SER A 567 -19.55 4.48 21.74
N GLN A 568 -19.84 5.16 20.63
CA GLN A 568 -19.20 4.88 19.33
C GLN A 568 -17.69 5.21 19.35
N LYS A 569 -17.28 6.32 20.00
CA LYS A 569 -15.85 6.64 20.22
C LYS A 569 -15.19 5.59 21.11
N GLY A 570 -15.86 5.16 22.19
CA GLY A 570 -15.39 4.07 23.05
C GLY A 570 -15.19 2.74 22.31
N THR A 571 -16.06 2.42 21.35
CA THR A 571 -15.88 1.27 20.45
C THR A 571 -14.62 1.40 19.59
N PHE A 572 -14.33 2.58 19.02
CA PHE A 572 -13.10 2.77 18.25
C PHE A 572 -11.82 2.74 19.11
N ARG A 573 -11.87 3.27 20.34
CA ARG A 573 -10.79 3.09 21.33
C ARG A 573 -10.53 1.62 21.63
N TYR A 574 -11.57 0.84 21.95
CA TYR A 574 -11.44 -0.61 22.13
C TYR A 574 -10.80 -1.29 20.90
N ILE A 575 -11.25 -0.98 19.68
CA ILE A 575 -10.71 -1.59 18.45
C ILE A 575 -9.23 -1.22 18.27
N ASN A 576 -8.86 0.04 18.47
CA ASN A 576 -7.48 0.52 18.43
C ASN A 576 -6.57 -0.27 19.39
N ASP A 577 -7.04 -0.51 20.61
CA ASP A 577 -6.28 -1.15 21.69
C ASP A 577 -6.15 -2.68 21.53
N LYS A 578 -7.06 -3.33 20.80
CA LYS A 578 -6.97 -4.78 20.50
C LYS A 578 -6.21 -5.08 19.20
N MET A 579 -5.80 -4.07 18.44
CA MET A 579 -4.96 -4.25 17.27
C MET A 579 -3.47 -4.26 17.65
N THR A 580 -2.86 -5.44 17.60
CA THR A 580 -1.56 -5.78 18.20
C THR A 580 -0.34 -5.28 17.41
N ASP A 581 -0.54 -4.42 16.41
CA ASP A 581 0.53 -3.77 15.66
C ASP A 581 0.78 -2.38 16.28
N PRO A 582 1.86 -2.17 17.07
CA PRO A 582 2.09 -0.91 17.77
C PRO A 582 2.42 0.25 16.82
N LYS A 583 2.74 -0.02 15.55
CA LYS A 583 2.88 1.00 14.50
C LYS A 583 1.55 1.30 13.79
N PHE A 584 0.45 0.66 14.17
CA PHE A 584 -0.86 0.86 13.56
C PHE A 584 -1.83 1.64 14.44
N CYS A 585 -2.68 2.41 13.75
CA CYS A 585 -3.68 3.29 14.30
C CYS A 585 -4.95 3.09 13.47
N ILE A 586 -6.06 2.68 14.08
CA ILE A 586 -7.30 2.41 13.33
C ILE A 586 -7.83 3.69 12.67
N TYR A 587 -7.62 4.84 13.32
CA TYR A 587 -8.01 6.17 12.87
C TYR A 587 -7.43 6.53 11.47
N PHE A 588 -6.27 5.97 11.10
CA PHE A 588 -5.67 6.13 9.76
C PHE A 588 -6.52 5.54 8.63
N LEU A 589 -7.45 4.61 8.93
CA LEU A 589 -8.38 4.02 7.96
C LEU A 589 -9.80 4.56 8.10
N LEU A 590 -10.23 4.90 9.32
CA LEU A 590 -11.55 5.49 9.58
C LEU A 590 -11.73 6.82 8.81
N GLY A 591 -10.66 7.62 8.68
CA GLY A 591 -10.64 8.83 7.87
C GLY A 591 -11.02 8.65 6.41
N ILE A 592 -10.84 7.47 5.83
CA ILE A 592 -11.14 7.20 4.41
C ILE A 592 -12.65 6.95 4.19
N LEU A 593 -13.39 6.61 5.26
CA LEU A 593 -14.83 6.32 5.21
C LEU A 593 -15.68 7.60 5.25
N ASN A 594 -17.01 7.45 5.17
CA ASN A 594 -17.96 8.52 5.52
C ASN A 594 -18.61 8.26 6.89
N VAL A 595 -19.27 9.27 7.47
CA VAL A 595 -19.83 9.19 8.83
C VAL A 595 -20.88 8.08 8.99
N THR A 596 -21.71 7.82 7.97
CA THR A 596 -22.69 6.71 8.00
C THR A 596 -21.98 5.37 8.15
N GLN A 597 -20.87 5.16 7.42
CA GLN A 597 -20.05 3.96 7.53
C GLN A 597 -19.36 3.84 8.89
N LEU A 598 -18.91 4.95 9.48
CA LEU A 598 -18.37 4.97 10.85
C LEU A 598 -19.41 4.56 11.87
N LYS A 599 -20.62 5.11 11.78
CA LYS A 599 -21.75 4.80 12.66
C LYS A 599 -22.19 3.33 12.50
N GLU A 600 -22.17 2.78 11.28
CA GLU A 600 -22.49 1.36 11.03
C GLU A 600 -21.44 0.41 11.65
N ILE A 601 -20.14 0.67 11.48
CA ILE A 601 -19.06 -0.08 12.14
C ILE A 601 -19.19 0.03 13.66
N ALA A 602 -19.29 1.24 14.21
CA ALA A 602 -19.31 1.44 15.65
C ALA A 602 -20.54 0.79 16.32
N ASN A 603 -21.73 0.92 15.72
CA ASN A 603 -22.94 0.28 16.24
C ASN A 603 -22.87 -1.26 16.20
N LEU A 604 -22.23 -1.83 15.17
CA LEU A 604 -22.05 -3.28 15.05
C LEU A 604 -21.04 -3.81 16.08
N HIS A 605 -19.89 -3.15 16.21
CA HIS A 605 -18.86 -3.57 17.15
C HIS A 605 -19.21 -3.29 18.62
N SER A 606 -20.00 -2.24 18.93
CA SER A 606 -20.56 -2.03 20.27
C SER A 606 -21.38 -3.24 20.71
N ARG A 607 -22.25 -3.79 19.83
CA ARG A 607 -23.04 -4.99 20.12
C ARG A 607 -22.20 -6.25 20.36
N ILE A 608 -21.00 -6.35 19.79
CA ILE A 608 -20.05 -7.45 20.08
C ILE A 608 -19.45 -7.27 21.47
N ILE A 609 -19.02 -6.04 21.82
CA ILE A 609 -18.44 -5.70 23.12
C ILE A 609 -19.49 -5.86 24.25
N GLU A 610 -20.73 -5.42 24.03
CA GLU A 610 -21.86 -5.61 24.94
C GLU A 610 -22.13 -7.11 25.22
N ALA A 611 -22.09 -7.95 24.19
CA ALA A 611 -22.27 -9.40 24.34
C ALA A 611 -21.08 -10.06 25.06
N GLN A 612 -19.84 -9.64 24.74
CA GLN A 612 -18.62 -10.05 25.42
C GLN A 612 -18.68 -9.71 26.92
N ASP A 613 -19.08 -8.49 27.28
CA ASP A 613 -19.12 -8.03 28.66
C ASP A 613 -20.26 -8.69 29.45
N ALA A 614 -21.41 -8.94 28.82
CA ALA A 614 -22.50 -9.73 29.40
C ALA A 614 -22.06 -11.18 29.68
N ALA A 615 -21.38 -11.82 28.72
CA ALA A 615 -20.81 -13.16 28.88
C ALA A 615 -19.76 -13.21 30.00
N SER A 616 -18.84 -12.24 30.03
CA SER A 616 -17.82 -12.10 31.08
C SER A 616 -18.45 -11.95 32.48
N LYS A 617 -19.50 -11.13 32.60
CA LYS A 617 -20.26 -10.97 33.85
C LYS A 617 -20.98 -12.26 34.26
N ALA A 618 -21.63 -12.96 33.34
CA ALA A 618 -22.29 -14.24 33.62
C ALA A 618 -21.29 -15.30 34.11
N LEU A 619 -20.10 -15.36 33.51
CA LEU A 619 -18.98 -16.19 33.98
C LEU A 619 -18.54 -15.81 35.39
N ALA A 620 -18.44 -14.51 35.70
CA ALA A 620 -18.06 -14.04 37.05
C ALA A 620 -19.09 -14.46 38.13
N GLU A 621 -20.38 -14.50 37.81
CA GLU A 621 -21.46 -14.88 38.75
C GLU A 621 -21.62 -16.40 39.00
N ALA A 622 -21.10 -17.25 38.10
CA ALA A 622 -21.23 -18.71 38.17
C ALA A 622 -20.34 -19.36 39.27
N LEU A 623 -20.88 -20.38 39.95
CA LEU A 623 -20.18 -21.18 40.98
C LEU A 623 -19.70 -22.56 40.53
N ASP A 624 -20.35 -23.23 39.56
CA ASP A 624 -19.92 -24.57 39.14
C ASP A 624 -18.54 -24.50 38.48
N VAL A 625 -17.52 -24.96 39.21
CA VAL A 625 -16.11 -24.94 38.80
C VAL A 625 -15.89 -25.66 37.46
N LYS A 626 -16.67 -26.71 37.14
CA LYS A 626 -16.48 -27.44 35.88
C LYS A 626 -17.12 -26.70 34.70
N GLY A 627 -18.44 -26.50 34.74
CA GLY A 627 -19.17 -25.82 33.65
C GLY A 627 -18.67 -24.40 33.42
N LYS A 628 -18.23 -23.70 34.47
CA LYS A 628 -17.57 -22.40 34.37
C LYS A 628 -16.28 -22.50 33.55
N LYS A 629 -15.37 -23.42 33.88
CA LYS A 629 -14.10 -23.60 33.17
C LYS A 629 -14.29 -23.93 31.69
N ASP A 630 -15.29 -24.77 31.36
CA ASP A 630 -15.61 -25.11 29.98
C ASP A 630 -16.12 -23.86 29.20
N CYS A 631 -16.89 -22.99 29.86
CA CYS A 631 -17.35 -21.72 29.29
C CYS A 631 -16.26 -20.64 29.23
N GLU A 632 -15.38 -20.53 30.24
CA GLU A 632 -14.20 -19.64 30.26
C GLU A 632 -13.22 -19.98 29.13
N THR A 633 -13.02 -21.27 28.87
CA THR A 633 -12.17 -21.76 27.77
C THR A 633 -12.72 -21.30 26.42
N ARG A 634 -14.03 -21.45 26.19
CA ARG A 634 -14.70 -20.99 24.97
C ARG A 634 -14.71 -19.47 24.83
N PHE A 635 -14.95 -18.74 25.92
CA PHE A 635 -14.87 -17.28 25.94
C PHE A 635 -13.47 -16.78 25.55
N SER A 636 -12.42 -17.42 26.06
CA SER A 636 -11.03 -17.07 25.75
C SER A 636 -10.67 -17.31 24.29
N LEU A 637 -11.20 -18.38 23.68
CA LEU A 637 -11.03 -18.66 22.25
C LEU A 637 -11.79 -17.66 21.38
N GLU A 638 -13.08 -17.43 21.66
CA GLU A 638 -13.91 -16.48 20.89
C GLU A 638 -13.36 -15.04 20.94
N LEU A 639 -12.85 -14.63 22.10
CA LEU A 639 -12.20 -13.33 22.30
C LEU A 639 -10.90 -13.22 21.49
N LEU A 640 -10.07 -14.28 21.48
CA LEU A 640 -8.86 -14.35 20.68
C LEU A 640 -9.18 -14.29 19.18
N ASP A 641 -10.20 -15.02 18.71
CA ASP A 641 -10.60 -15.03 17.31
C ASP A 641 -11.23 -13.72 16.86
N TYR A 642 -11.99 -13.04 17.73
CA TYR A 642 -12.45 -11.67 17.49
C TYR A 642 -11.27 -10.69 17.38
N HIS A 643 -10.26 -10.78 18.25
CA HIS A 643 -9.06 -9.93 18.19
C HIS A 643 -8.21 -10.26 16.94
N ASN A 644 -8.12 -11.52 16.53
CA ASN A 644 -7.48 -11.94 15.29
C ASN A 644 -8.21 -11.37 14.06
N TYR A 645 -9.55 -11.41 14.05
CA TYR A 645 -10.39 -10.83 13.00
C TYR A 645 -10.26 -9.30 12.91
N LEU A 646 -10.24 -8.59 14.05
CA LEU A 646 -9.92 -7.16 14.08
C LEU A 646 -8.53 -6.90 13.49
N ASN A 647 -7.52 -7.67 13.91
CA ASN A 647 -6.16 -7.57 13.39
C ASN A 647 -6.05 -7.88 11.89
N ALA A 648 -6.90 -8.75 11.33
CA ALA A 648 -6.91 -9.04 9.90
C ALA A 648 -7.34 -7.85 9.04
N SER A 649 -8.14 -6.91 9.58
CA SER A 649 -8.53 -5.68 8.89
C SER A 649 -7.31 -4.81 8.48
N LYS A 650 -6.20 -4.90 9.24
CA LYS A 650 -4.95 -4.15 8.98
C LYS A 650 -4.21 -4.58 7.71
N TYR A 651 -4.69 -5.59 6.99
CA TYR A 651 -4.22 -5.97 5.65
C TYR A 651 -5.11 -5.46 4.52
N LYS A 652 -6.22 -4.76 4.82
CA LYS A 652 -7.13 -4.15 3.84
C LYS A 652 -6.87 -2.65 3.60
N ARG A 653 -5.80 -2.08 4.19
CA ARG A 653 -5.48 -0.63 4.20
C ARG A 653 -5.60 0.03 2.82
N ALA A 654 -5.13 -0.65 1.76
CA ALA A 654 -5.08 -0.12 0.39
C ALA A 654 -6.45 -0.02 -0.32
N ASN A 655 -7.56 -0.41 0.33
CA ASN A 655 -8.89 -0.30 -0.27
C ASN A 655 -9.96 -0.05 0.82
N PRO A 656 -10.52 1.17 0.93
CA PRO A 656 -11.50 1.50 1.97
C PRO A 656 -12.80 0.69 1.86
N LYS A 657 -13.20 0.27 0.66
CA LYS A 657 -14.34 -0.64 0.48
C LYS A 657 -14.04 -2.02 1.06
N GLN A 658 -12.83 -2.56 0.88
CA GLN A 658 -12.45 -3.84 1.50
C GLN A 658 -12.29 -3.74 3.02
N PHE A 659 -11.78 -2.62 3.53
CA PHE A 659 -11.75 -2.37 4.99
C PHE A 659 -13.18 -2.30 5.56
N TYR A 660 -14.07 -1.54 4.92
CA TYR A 660 -15.49 -1.46 5.30
C TYR A 660 -16.20 -2.81 5.22
N ASP A 661 -16.12 -3.50 4.08
CA ASP A 661 -16.76 -4.79 3.89
C ASP A 661 -16.18 -5.86 4.84
N HIS A 662 -14.89 -5.78 5.22
CA HIS A 662 -14.32 -6.63 6.27
C HIS A 662 -15.00 -6.37 7.61
N MET A 663 -15.02 -5.11 8.07
CA MET A 663 -15.52 -4.70 9.39
C MET A 663 -17.05 -4.83 9.55
N VAL A 664 -17.82 -4.81 8.45
CA VAL A 664 -19.29 -4.82 8.51
C VAL A 664 -19.93 -6.07 7.91
N LYS A 665 -19.29 -6.68 6.91
CA LYS A 665 -19.86 -7.78 6.11
C LYS A 665 -18.98 -9.04 6.08
N GLY A 666 -17.93 -9.09 6.92
CA GLY A 666 -17.19 -10.32 7.14
C GLY A 666 -18.13 -11.40 7.67
N GLU A 667 -18.07 -12.60 7.10
CA GLU A 667 -19.03 -13.70 7.33
C GLU A 667 -19.17 -14.09 8.82
N HIS A 668 -18.18 -13.75 9.65
CA HIS A 668 -18.10 -14.05 11.07
C HIS A 668 -18.47 -12.88 12.01
N VAL A 669 -18.70 -11.66 11.50
CA VAL A 669 -18.82 -10.48 12.38
C VAL A 669 -20.07 -10.51 13.27
N ASN A 670 -21.17 -11.06 12.77
CA ASN A 670 -22.37 -11.31 13.59
C ASN A 670 -22.24 -12.60 14.43
N SER A 671 -21.49 -13.61 13.98
CA SER A 671 -21.38 -14.86 14.76
C SER A 671 -20.67 -14.65 16.09
N PHE A 672 -19.74 -13.69 16.22
CA PHE A 672 -19.19 -13.31 17.53
C PHE A 672 -20.28 -12.88 18.54
N ILE A 673 -21.32 -12.15 18.09
CA ILE A 673 -22.44 -11.72 18.94
C ILE A 673 -23.21 -12.94 19.45
N ASP A 674 -23.51 -13.88 18.56
CA ASP A 674 -24.28 -15.08 18.88
C ASP A 674 -23.47 -16.09 19.71
N SER A 675 -22.16 -16.22 19.46
CA SER A 675 -21.23 -17.00 20.27
C SER A 675 -21.13 -16.47 21.70
N PHE A 676 -20.89 -15.16 21.88
CA PHE A 676 -20.81 -14.56 23.22
C PHE A 676 -22.15 -14.68 23.96
N ARG A 677 -23.29 -14.45 23.30
CA ARG A 677 -24.62 -14.70 23.90
C ARG A 677 -24.87 -16.17 24.22
N GLY A 678 -24.38 -17.09 23.42
CA GLY A 678 -24.42 -18.53 23.71
C GLY A 678 -23.62 -18.90 24.97
N ILE A 679 -22.48 -18.24 25.18
CA ILE A 679 -21.66 -18.37 26.40
C ILE A 679 -22.35 -17.71 27.60
N GLU A 680 -22.89 -16.49 27.43
CA GLU A 680 -23.68 -15.77 28.45
C GLU A 680 -24.85 -16.63 28.95
N TYR A 681 -25.62 -17.21 28.03
CA TYR A 681 -26.75 -18.07 28.35
C TYR A 681 -26.32 -19.33 29.10
N GLN A 682 -25.24 -20.00 28.66
CA GLN A 682 -24.75 -21.20 29.32
C GLN A 682 -24.21 -20.90 30.72
N ALA A 683 -23.34 -19.89 30.86
CA ALA A 683 -22.84 -19.44 32.15
C ALA A 683 -23.97 -18.97 33.09
N SER A 684 -24.99 -18.30 32.55
CA SER A 684 -26.18 -17.84 33.29
C SER A 684 -27.02 -18.96 33.89
N ASN A 685 -27.01 -20.15 33.28
CA ASN A 685 -27.75 -21.33 33.73
C ASN A 685 -26.93 -22.25 34.65
N LEU A 686 -25.64 -21.98 34.85
CA LEU A 686 -24.86 -22.66 35.89
C LEU A 686 -25.39 -22.29 37.29
N PRO A 687 -25.20 -23.16 38.30
CA PRO A 687 -25.45 -22.81 39.69
C PRO A 687 -24.75 -21.49 40.05
N ARG A 688 -25.53 -20.48 40.43
CA ARG A 688 -25.01 -19.18 40.88
C ARG A 688 -24.85 -19.15 42.39
N LYS A 689 -24.11 -18.16 42.91
CA LYS A 689 -24.24 -17.77 44.33
C LYS A 689 -25.70 -17.41 44.59
N ARG A 690 -26.43 -18.24 45.35
CA ARG A 690 -27.65 -17.76 46.02
C ARG A 690 -27.23 -16.54 46.83
N LYS A 691 -27.75 -15.37 46.49
CA LYS A 691 -27.74 -14.25 47.44
C LYS A 691 -28.53 -14.73 48.63
N TYR A 692 -27.83 -15.12 49.70
CA TYR A 692 -28.45 -15.31 51.00
C TYR A 692 -28.97 -13.93 51.41
N VAL A 693 -30.24 -13.68 51.09
CA VAL A 693 -30.99 -12.61 51.71
C VAL A 693 -31.06 -13.00 53.18
N ILE A 694 -30.13 -12.49 53.97
CA ILE A 694 -30.21 -12.54 55.42
C ILE A 694 -31.35 -11.60 55.77
N THR A 695 -32.56 -12.14 55.75
CA THR A 695 -33.74 -11.47 56.26
C THR A 695 -33.48 -11.29 57.76
N GLN A 696 -32.97 -10.12 58.15
CA GLN A 696 -32.83 -9.76 59.54
C GLN A 696 -34.24 -9.68 60.12
N VAL A 697 -34.66 -10.75 60.78
CA VAL A 697 -35.79 -10.74 61.70
C VAL A 697 -35.33 -9.91 62.89
N LEU A 698 -35.58 -8.60 62.82
CA LEU A 698 -35.47 -7.72 63.97
C LEU A 698 -36.47 -8.21 65.03
N PRO A 699 -36.05 -8.30 66.31
CA PRO A 699 -36.83 -8.89 67.39
C PRO A 699 -37.96 -7.97 67.89
#